data_AF-A0A928EPA5-F1
#
_entry.id   AF-A0A928EPA5-F1
#
_cell.length_a   1.000
_cell.length_b   1.000
_cell.length_c   1.000
_cell.angle_alpha   90.00
_cell.angle_beta   90.00
_cell.angle_gamma   90.00
#
_symmetry.space_group_name_H-M   'P 1'
#
loop_
_entity.id
_entity.type
_entity.pdbx_description
1 polymer ?
#
loop_
_entity_poly.entity_id
_entity_poly.type
_entity_poly.pdbx_seq_one_letter_code
_entity_poly.pdbx_strand_id
1 'polypeptide(L)'
;MNRGKPMREKKSEKVWECKYTFGDEVADGKIKQIAQEMGISEKFAVLLYNRGYRTSEQAERFLKYQESDFHDPYLLADMEKAVCRILSAVENKEKICIYGDYDVDGVTSVSMFYLYLKKLGANVSFRIPKREGEGYGVSCMAVEQLAKEGVNLIITVDTGITANDEVLYGSSLGVDFVITDHHECRSELPKACAVVNPHRPDCEYPFKDLAGVGVVFKVICACEIRQCLDNGTPILDGIKRVTYEYADLAAVGTVADVMPVIDENRLIISMGLSRMEKVCRPGLEALIEASFTKKSQDTSSKKRKITSRMIGFGIAPRINAAGRISDATIAVKLLLEENREKAAEYAEELCEINRKRQYEENSVAAQAYDMIENDPTIDDDLVIVLESNDWQQGIIGIVSSRITEKYGLPSILVSFRGSMIGGEEHDMDDGKGSGRSVKGMNLVDALTACEDILVKYGGHELAAGLTVKRGCLPEFRQKINEYAKEHLTEDIFRIYMEADCELDMRDLTMELAQEVLLLEPCGTSNATGNPTPAFIMRNVNVKRITHTRDGNHTILQLEQNGAFITGMYYGVGATELGFEAGDSIDLFFNVEINDYKNLCSVQIIVKDARLAQDFVDVINNEKRRYDEIRQGGEFLSAERIIPDRNDFARVYTMLRREYRNGNGILDLKGMMRLVNNTEEEQINYTKFKYVLRILNELKICDIEELNNDIYSFSVSFNATKTNIEKSSILRKLKSQCSDRVHKDAQ
;
A
#
# COMPACT_ATOMS: atom_id res chain seq x y z
N MET A 1 -15.38 21.26 2.83
CA MET A 1 -15.25 22.32 3.86
C MET A 1 -13.98 22.06 4.67
N ASN A 2 -12.82 22.63 4.31
CA ASN A 2 -11.55 22.39 5.04
C ASN A 2 -10.63 23.63 5.17
N ARG A 3 -11.08 24.83 4.77
CA ARG A 3 -10.22 26.04 4.66
C ARG A 3 -9.73 26.67 5.97
N GLY A 4 -10.07 26.11 7.13
CA GLY A 4 -9.70 26.70 8.44
C GLY A 4 -9.26 25.70 9.50
N LYS A 5 -8.95 24.46 9.12
CA LYS A 5 -8.44 23.45 10.06
C LYS A 5 -6.90 23.45 10.08
N PRO A 6 -6.27 23.34 11.27
CA PRO A 6 -4.82 23.14 11.38
C PRO A 6 -4.35 21.97 10.51
N MET A 7 -3.11 22.00 10.04
CA MET A 7 -2.50 20.91 9.25
C MET A 7 -2.74 19.56 9.91
N ARG A 8 -2.58 19.49 11.23
CA ARG A 8 -2.79 18.29 12.06
C ARG A 8 -4.22 17.71 12.01
N GLU A 9 -5.21 18.51 11.62
CA GLU A 9 -6.63 18.11 11.55
C GLU A 9 -7.14 17.89 10.11
N LYS A 10 -6.31 18.18 9.09
CA LYS A 10 -6.64 17.90 7.69
C LYS A 10 -6.49 16.39 7.44
N LYS A 11 -7.50 15.62 7.85
CA LYS A 11 -7.62 14.23 7.40
C LYS A 11 -7.75 14.21 5.89
N SER A 12 -6.98 13.34 5.24
CA SER A 12 -7.05 13.13 3.81
C SER A 12 -8.44 12.61 3.43
N GLU A 13 -9.21 13.41 2.72
CA GLU A 13 -10.55 13.03 2.23
C GLU A 13 -10.38 11.85 1.25
N LYS A 14 -11.00 10.70 1.56
CA LYS A 14 -10.96 9.54 0.66
C LYS A 14 -12.03 9.68 -0.41
N VAL A 15 -11.63 9.67 -1.67
CA VAL A 15 -12.51 9.72 -2.83
C VAL A 15 -12.49 8.35 -3.50
N TRP A 16 -13.65 7.71 -3.59
CA TRP A 16 -13.78 6.40 -4.24
C TRP A 16 -14.15 6.60 -5.70
N GLU A 17 -13.35 6.03 -6.58
CA GLU A 17 -13.57 6.06 -8.03
C GLU A 17 -13.84 4.64 -8.54
N CYS A 18 -14.86 4.49 -9.37
CA CYS A 18 -15.16 3.22 -10.03
C CYS A 18 -14.96 3.43 -11.54
N LYS A 19 -14.12 2.60 -12.16
CA LYS A 19 -13.70 2.80 -13.56
C LYS A 19 -14.81 2.62 -14.59
N TYR A 20 -15.88 1.89 -14.25
CA TYR A 20 -16.96 1.60 -15.18
C TYR A 20 -18.30 1.42 -14.47
N THR A 21 -19.35 1.91 -15.11
CA THR A 21 -20.74 1.70 -14.73
C THR A 21 -21.43 1.05 -15.92
N PHE A 22 -22.17 -0.04 -15.70
CA PHE A 22 -22.92 -0.74 -16.75
C PHE A 22 -23.88 0.21 -17.49
N GLY A 23 -24.12 -0.03 -18.78
CA GLY A 23 -25.00 0.80 -19.61
C GLY A 23 -24.43 1.23 -20.96
N ASP A 24 -23.22 0.79 -21.32
CA ASP A 24 -22.65 0.92 -22.66
C ASP A 24 -22.82 -0.41 -23.41
N GLU A 25 -23.74 -0.44 -24.39
CA GLU A 25 -24.05 -1.65 -25.16
C GLU A 25 -22.82 -2.29 -25.83
N VAL A 26 -21.85 -1.47 -26.26
CA VAL A 26 -20.63 -1.96 -26.93
C VAL A 26 -19.70 -2.61 -25.91
N ALA A 27 -19.50 -1.98 -24.77
CA ALA A 27 -18.67 -2.51 -23.70
C ALA A 27 -19.30 -3.77 -23.08
N ASP A 28 -20.62 -3.75 -22.81
CA ASP A 28 -21.37 -4.88 -22.27
C ASP A 28 -21.34 -6.09 -23.24
N GLY A 29 -21.41 -5.84 -24.55
CA GLY A 29 -21.25 -6.88 -25.57
C GLY A 29 -19.87 -7.55 -25.52
N LYS A 30 -18.80 -6.76 -25.39
CA LYS A 30 -17.42 -7.28 -25.26
C LYS A 30 -17.21 -8.05 -23.97
N ILE A 31 -17.71 -7.55 -22.85
CA ILE A 31 -17.62 -8.22 -21.54
C ILE A 31 -18.25 -9.61 -21.62
N LYS A 32 -19.45 -9.73 -22.21
CA LYS A 32 -20.13 -11.01 -22.40
C LYS A 32 -19.34 -11.95 -23.32
N GLN A 33 -18.73 -11.41 -24.37
CA GLN A 33 -17.87 -12.19 -25.25
C GLN A 33 -16.66 -12.76 -24.49
N ILE A 34 -15.94 -11.92 -23.74
CA ILE A 34 -14.79 -12.33 -22.92
C ILE A 34 -15.21 -13.41 -21.91
N ALA A 35 -16.33 -13.20 -21.19
CA ALA A 35 -16.85 -14.15 -20.22
C ALA A 35 -17.15 -15.52 -20.85
N GLN A 36 -17.82 -15.54 -22.01
CA GLN A 36 -18.18 -16.77 -22.71
C GLN A 36 -16.97 -17.52 -23.28
N GLU A 37 -16.07 -16.81 -23.95
CA GLU A 37 -14.90 -17.41 -24.61
C GLU A 37 -13.91 -17.98 -23.58
N MET A 38 -13.74 -17.31 -22.44
CA MET A 38 -12.81 -17.74 -21.39
C MET A 38 -13.44 -18.66 -20.34
N GLY A 39 -14.76 -18.78 -20.31
CA GLY A 39 -15.48 -19.57 -19.30
C GLY A 39 -15.33 -19.00 -17.89
N ILE A 40 -15.44 -17.68 -17.75
CA ILE A 40 -15.33 -16.95 -16.47
C ILE A 40 -16.63 -16.19 -16.15
N SER A 41 -16.80 -15.78 -14.90
CA SER A 41 -17.94 -14.97 -14.48
C SER A 41 -17.96 -13.60 -15.17
N GLU A 42 -19.17 -13.09 -15.42
CA GLU A 42 -19.35 -11.77 -16.05
C GLU A 42 -18.72 -10.65 -15.22
N LYS A 43 -18.75 -10.75 -13.88
CA LYS A 43 -18.12 -9.78 -12.97
C LYS A 43 -16.60 -9.80 -13.06
N PHE A 44 -15.99 -10.97 -13.23
CA PHE A 44 -14.55 -11.06 -13.47
C PHE A 44 -14.16 -10.53 -14.85
N ALA A 45 -14.98 -10.76 -15.88
CA ALA A 45 -14.78 -10.16 -17.20
C ALA A 45 -14.87 -8.63 -17.17
N VAL A 46 -15.78 -8.04 -16.37
CA VAL A 46 -15.84 -6.58 -16.14
C VAL A 46 -14.55 -6.07 -15.53
N LEU A 47 -14.03 -6.75 -14.50
CA LEU A 47 -12.76 -6.40 -13.88
C LEU A 47 -11.62 -6.39 -14.90
N LEU A 48 -11.48 -7.46 -15.69
CA LEU A 48 -10.43 -7.56 -16.71
C LEU A 48 -10.56 -6.46 -17.76
N TYR A 49 -11.79 -6.20 -18.20
CA TYR A 49 -12.09 -5.10 -19.11
C TYR A 49 -11.65 -3.76 -18.51
N ASN A 50 -11.97 -3.47 -17.26
CA ASN A 50 -11.62 -2.22 -16.59
C ASN A 50 -10.12 -2.05 -16.36
N ARG A 51 -9.37 -3.15 -16.30
CA ARG A 51 -7.91 -3.17 -16.28
C ARG A 51 -7.26 -3.02 -17.66
N GLY A 52 -8.05 -2.94 -18.72
CA GLY A 52 -7.59 -2.67 -20.08
C GLY A 52 -7.52 -3.88 -21.00
N TYR A 53 -7.88 -5.08 -20.53
CA TYR A 53 -7.92 -6.29 -21.37
C TYR A 53 -9.21 -6.30 -22.19
N ARG A 54 -9.12 -5.86 -23.44
CA ARG A 54 -10.27 -5.64 -24.33
C ARG A 54 -10.67 -6.86 -25.16
N THR A 55 -9.86 -7.92 -25.14
CA THR A 55 -10.12 -9.19 -25.83
C THR A 55 -9.82 -10.38 -24.92
N SER A 56 -10.42 -11.54 -25.24
CA SER A 56 -10.14 -12.82 -24.58
C SER A 56 -8.67 -13.22 -24.68
N GLU A 57 -8.04 -13.00 -25.85
CA GLU A 57 -6.61 -13.25 -26.06
C GLU A 57 -5.72 -12.40 -25.13
N GLN A 58 -6.01 -11.10 -24.99
CA GLN A 58 -5.28 -10.21 -24.09
C GLN A 58 -5.43 -10.65 -22.63
N ALA A 59 -6.65 -10.97 -22.22
CA ALA A 59 -6.94 -11.45 -20.87
C ALA A 59 -6.30 -12.82 -20.60
N GLU A 60 -6.35 -13.76 -21.55
CA GLU A 60 -5.75 -15.08 -21.42
C GLU A 60 -4.24 -15.00 -21.30
N ARG A 61 -3.58 -14.19 -22.14
CA ARG A 61 -2.13 -13.93 -22.05
C ARG A 61 -1.74 -13.32 -20.71
N PHE A 62 -2.60 -12.48 -20.14
CA PHE A 62 -2.38 -11.92 -18.80
C PHE A 62 -2.67 -12.90 -17.66
N LEU A 63 -3.56 -13.88 -17.82
CA LEU A 63 -3.86 -14.85 -16.75
C LEU A 63 -2.96 -16.09 -16.82
N LYS A 64 -2.49 -16.45 -18.01
CA LYS A 64 -1.68 -17.65 -18.27
C LYS A 64 -0.30 -17.26 -18.76
N TYR A 65 0.69 -17.50 -17.92
CA TYR A 65 2.10 -17.21 -18.19
C TYR A 65 2.86 -18.45 -18.62
N GLN A 66 3.74 -18.29 -19.61
CA GLN A 66 4.66 -19.32 -20.08
C GLN A 66 6.06 -18.74 -20.27
N GLU A 67 7.11 -19.57 -20.19
CA GLU A 67 8.50 -19.14 -20.43
C GLU A 67 8.71 -18.58 -21.85
N SER A 68 7.85 -18.92 -22.80
CA SER A 68 7.87 -18.37 -24.16
C SER A 68 7.45 -16.90 -24.24
N ASP A 69 6.87 -16.34 -23.17
CA ASP A 69 6.38 -14.96 -23.16
C ASP A 69 7.48 -13.93 -22.86
N PHE A 70 8.67 -14.36 -22.42
CA PHE A 70 9.82 -13.47 -22.26
C PHE A 70 10.22 -12.83 -23.58
N HIS A 71 10.52 -11.53 -23.56
CA HIS A 71 11.04 -10.83 -24.73
C HIS A 71 12.45 -11.31 -25.07
N ASP A 72 12.87 -11.11 -26.32
CA ASP A 72 14.23 -11.44 -26.72
C ASP A 72 15.22 -10.51 -25.97
N PRO A 73 16.12 -11.04 -25.11
CA PRO A 73 17.09 -10.21 -24.40
C PRO A 73 18.03 -9.43 -25.32
N TYR A 74 18.24 -9.86 -26.57
CA TYR A 74 19.09 -9.15 -27.53
C TYR A 74 18.48 -7.85 -28.05
N LEU A 75 17.20 -7.56 -27.73
CA LEU A 75 16.59 -6.25 -27.95
C LEU A 75 17.06 -5.19 -26.94
N LEU A 76 17.72 -5.58 -25.84
CA LEU A 76 18.42 -4.64 -24.96
C LEU A 76 19.68 -4.13 -25.65
N ALA A 77 19.85 -2.80 -25.68
CA ALA A 77 21.04 -2.18 -26.27
C ALA A 77 22.33 -2.70 -25.60
N ASP A 78 23.36 -2.92 -26.43
CA ASP A 78 24.65 -3.54 -26.08
C ASP A 78 24.62 -4.96 -25.48
N MET A 79 23.48 -5.67 -25.47
CA MET A 79 23.40 -7.04 -24.95
C MET A 79 24.43 -7.97 -25.62
N GLU A 80 24.55 -7.92 -26.95
CA GLU A 80 25.54 -8.72 -27.69
C GLU A 80 26.99 -8.42 -27.25
N LYS A 81 27.33 -7.14 -27.02
CA LYS A 81 28.66 -6.75 -26.56
C LYS A 81 28.93 -7.24 -25.14
N ALA A 82 27.93 -7.14 -24.26
CA ALA A 82 28.01 -7.62 -22.88
C ALA A 82 28.25 -9.13 -22.85
N VAL A 83 27.42 -9.92 -23.56
CA VAL A 83 27.56 -11.39 -23.64
C VAL A 83 28.93 -11.77 -24.16
N CYS A 84 29.39 -11.17 -25.27
CA CYS A 84 30.72 -11.45 -25.83
C CYS A 84 31.84 -11.16 -24.82
N ARG A 85 31.82 -10.00 -24.15
CA ARG A 85 32.86 -9.63 -23.18
C ARG A 85 32.86 -10.53 -21.95
N ILE A 86 31.68 -10.88 -21.45
CA ILE A 86 31.50 -11.75 -20.27
C ILE A 86 32.00 -13.16 -20.58
N LEU A 87 31.52 -13.79 -21.66
CA LEU A 87 31.91 -15.15 -22.01
C LEU A 87 33.41 -15.24 -22.35
N SER A 88 33.97 -14.21 -22.98
CA SER A 88 35.42 -14.13 -23.21
C SER A 88 36.23 -14.07 -21.91
N ALA A 89 35.79 -13.30 -20.90
CA ALA A 89 36.44 -13.31 -19.58
C ALA A 89 36.41 -14.71 -18.95
N VAL A 90 35.29 -15.41 -19.06
CA VAL A 90 35.15 -16.77 -18.54
C VAL A 90 36.11 -17.74 -19.25
N GLU A 91 36.14 -17.72 -20.58
CA GLU A 91 37.03 -18.56 -21.39
C GLU A 91 38.51 -18.30 -21.10
N ASN A 92 38.89 -17.03 -20.98
CA ASN A 92 40.26 -16.58 -20.71
C ASN A 92 40.66 -16.71 -19.22
N LYS A 93 39.75 -17.16 -18.34
CA LYS A 93 39.96 -17.23 -16.89
C LYS A 93 40.38 -15.90 -16.26
N GLU A 94 39.91 -14.81 -16.84
CA GLU A 94 40.06 -13.47 -16.29
C GLU A 94 39.42 -13.38 -14.91
N LYS A 95 39.98 -12.54 -14.03
CA LYS A 95 39.37 -12.29 -12.72
C LYS A 95 38.23 -11.28 -12.88
N ILE A 96 37.01 -11.74 -12.61
CA ILE A 96 35.77 -10.95 -12.71
C ILE A 96 35.37 -10.48 -11.30
N CYS A 97 34.97 -9.22 -11.17
CA CYS A 97 34.31 -8.70 -9.97
C CYS A 97 32.90 -8.22 -10.31
N ILE A 98 31.89 -8.78 -9.65
CA ILE A 98 30.52 -8.27 -9.72
C ILE A 98 30.38 -7.15 -8.68
N TYR A 99 30.05 -5.95 -9.13
CA TYR A 99 29.89 -4.77 -8.27
C TYR A 99 28.40 -4.42 -8.18
N GLY A 100 27.77 -4.68 -7.03
CA GLY A 100 26.34 -4.43 -6.84
C GLY A 100 26.03 -3.24 -5.94
N ASP A 101 24.75 -2.91 -5.77
CA ASP A 101 24.28 -2.03 -4.71
C ASP A 101 24.01 -2.79 -3.39
N TYR A 102 23.80 -2.04 -2.31
CA TYR A 102 23.58 -2.56 -0.94
C TYR A 102 22.13 -2.87 -0.60
N ASP A 103 21.17 -2.56 -1.48
CA ASP A 103 19.77 -2.92 -1.26
C ASP A 103 19.46 -4.36 -1.72
N VAL A 104 18.19 -4.76 -1.65
CA VAL A 104 17.79 -6.12 -2.02
C VAL A 104 17.98 -6.41 -3.51
N ASP A 105 17.76 -5.42 -4.39
CA ASP A 105 17.88 -5.64 -5.83
C ASP A 105 19.34 -5.85 -6.22
N GLY A 106 20.24 -4.99 -5.73
CA GLY A 106 21.69 -5.17 -5.87
C GLY A 106 22.20 -6.48 -5.25
N VAL A 107 21.78 -6.82 -4.03
CA VAL A 107 22.19 -8.06 -3.35
C VAL A 107 21.73 -9.32 -4.10
N THR A 108 20.49 -9.33 -4.59
CA THR A 108 19.96 -10.47 -5.35
C THR A 108 20.58 -10.57 -6.74
N SER A 109 20.86 -9.44 -7.39
CA SER A 109 21.61 -9.35 -8.64
C SER A 109 23.02 -9.93 -8.51
N VAL A 110 23.78 -9.51 -7.49
CA VAL A 110 25.11 -10.04 -7.18
C VAL A 110 25.05 -11.55 -6.97
N SER A 111 24.12 -12.00 -6.11
CA SER A 111 23.99 -13.42 -5.76
C SER A 111 23.65 -14.27 -6.99
N MET A 112 22.71 -13.81 -7.80
CA MET A 112 22.25 -14.51 -9.00
C MET A 112 23.37 -14.64 -10.03
N PHE A 113 24.06 -13.55 -10.32
CA PHE A 113 25.09 -13.56 -11.34
C PHE A 113 26.37 -14.26 -10.88
N TYR A 114 26.70 -14.17 -9.59
CA TYR A 114 27.79 -14.93 -9.00
C TYR A 114 27.57 -16.44 -9.13
N LEU A 115 26.37 -16.93 -8.82
CA LEU A 115 26.02 -18.35 -8.99
C LEU A 115 26.15 -18.79 -10.44
N TYR A 116 25.69 -17.95 -11.38
CA TYR A 116 25.78 -18.24 -12.80
C TYR A 116 27.22 -18.33 -13.31
N LEU A 117 28.04 -17.30 -13.06
CA LEU A 117 29.44 -17.26 -13.50
C LEU A 117 30.27 -18.37 -12.85
N LYS A 118 30.03 -18.66 -11.56
CA LYS A 118 30.69 -19.77 -10.87
C LYS A 118 30.35 -21.12 -11.52
N LYS A 119 29.09 -21.32 -11.95
CA LYS A 119 28.66 -22.53 -12.67
C LYS A 119 29.35 -22.66 -14.03
N LEU A 120 29.62 -21.55 -14.72
CA LEU A 120 30.43 -21.53 -15.94
C LEU A 120 31.94 -21.72 -15.71
N GLY A 121 32.39 -21.81 -14.45
CA GLY A 121 33.79 -22.01 -14.10
C GLY A 121 34.63 -20.72 -14.06
N ALA A 122 33.98 -19.54 -13.97
CA ALA A 122 34.67 -18.26 -13.92
C ALA A 122 35.47 -18.05 -12.62
N ASN A 123 36.57 -17.29 -12.70
CA ASN A 123 37.26 -16.75 -11.54
C ASN A 123 36.54 -15.47 -11.07
N VAL A 124 35.45 -15.64 -10.32
CA VAL A 124 34.53 -14.56 -9.96
C VAL A 124 34.62 -14.20 -8.47
N SER A 125 34.56 -12.91 -8.20
CA SER A 125 34.43 -12.27 -6.89
C SER A 125 33.27 -11.27 -6.91
N PHE A 126 32.88 -10.73 -5.76
CA PHE A 126 31.88 -9.67 -5.69
C PHE A 126 32.26 -8.58 -4.70
N ARG A 127 31.71 -7.38 -4.89
CA ARG A 127 31.80 -6.25 -3.99
C ARG A 127 30.43 -5.59 -3.84
N ILE A 128 30.09 -5.22 -2.61
CA ILE A 128 28.97 -4.35 -2.29
C ILE A 128 29.53 -3.12 -1.56
N PRO A 129 29.23 -1.89 -1.99
CA PRO A 129 29.71 -0.69 -1.34
C PRO A 129 29.08 -0.51 0.04
N LYS A 130 29.80 0.18 0.94
CA LYS A 130 29.26 0.60 2.23
C LYS A 130 28.59 1.96 2.09
N ARG A 131 27.34 2.05 2.57
CA ARG A 131 26.57 3.30 2.55
C ARG A 131 27.25 4.44 3.31
N GLU A 132 27.87 4.14 4.46
CA GLU A 132 28.77 5.06 5.16
C GLU A 132 30.19 4.93 4.60
N GLY A 133 30.88 6.06 4.37
CA GLY A 133 32.23 6.07 3.81
C GLY A 133 32.27 6.17 2.29
N GLU A 134 31.79 5.14 1.59
CA GLU A 134 31.88 5.02 0.12
C GLU A 134 30.72 5.69 -0.61
N GLY A 135 29.57 5.82 0.05
CA GLY A 135 28.37 6.43 -0.55
C GLY A 135 27.61 5.44 -1.45
N TYR A 136 26.86 5.99 -2.42
CA TYR A 136 26.10 5.22 -3.40
C TYR A 136 26.83 5.19 -4.73
N GLY A 137 26.85 4.03 -5.38
CA GLY A 137 27.47 3.82 -6.69
C GLY A 137 28.92 3.36 -6.64
N VAL A 138 29.53 3.27 -7.83
CA VAL A 138 30.94 2.91 -8.01
C VAL A 138 31.83 4.06 -7.51
N SER A 139 32.97 3.76 -6.88
CA SER A 139 33.96 4.76 -6.47
C SER A 139 35.34 4.47 -7.04
N CYS A 140 36.08 5.52 -7.41
CA CYS A 140 37.46 5.39 -7.91
C CYS A 140 38.38 4.65 -6.92
N MET A 141 38.20 4.85 -5.61
CA MET A 141 38.95 4.13 -4.58
C MET A 141 38.71 2.62 -4.64
N ALA A 142 37.45 2.21 -4.78
CA ALA A 142 37.10 0.79 -4.91
C ALA A 142 37.67 0.20 -6.20
N VAL A 143 37.58 0.94 -7.31
CA VAL A 143 38.14 0.52 -8.61
C VAL A 143 39.66 0.34 -8.52
N GLU A 144 40.38 1.26 -7.88
CA GLU A 144 41.83 1.15 -7.67
C GLU A 144 42.19 -0.09 -6.83
N GLN A 145 41.42 -0.36 -5.78
CA GLN A 145 41.61 -1.56 -4.96
C GLN A 145 41.42 -2.83 -5.79
N LEU A 146 40.34 -2.91 -6.56
CA LEU A 146 40.05 -4.07 -7.41
C LEU A 146 41.12 -4.27 -8.49
N ALA A 147 41.63 -3.19 -9.09
CA ALA A 147 42.75 -3.24 -10.02
C ALA A 147 44.03 -3.82 -9.36
N LYS A 148 44.35 -3.38 -8.13
CA LYS A 148 45.48 -3.93 -7.34
C LYS A 148 45.30 -5.41 -6.99
N GLU A 149 44.06 -5.86 -6.84
CA GLU A 149 43.71 -7.26 -6.64
C GLU A 149 43.75 -8.09 -7.94
N GLY A 150 44.11 -7.49 -9.07
CA GLY A 150 44.24 -8.14 -10.37
C GLY A 150 42.91 -8.42 -11.06
N VAL A 151 41.85 -7.67 -10.74
CA VAL A 151 40.57 -7.75 -11.46
C VAL A 151 40.75 -7.24 -12.89
N ASN A 152 40.29 -8.01 -13.87
CA ASN A 152 40.35 -7.66 -15.29
C ASN A 152 39.04 -7.06 -15.79
N LEU A 153 37.91 -7.52 -15.24
CA LEU A 153 36.57 -7.11 -15.63
C LEU A 153 35.73 -6.81 -14.39
N ILE A 154 35.18 -5.60 -14.32
CA ILE A 154 34.13 -5.24 -13.38
C ILE A 154 32.79 -5.30 -14.12
N ILE A 155 31.83 -6.03 -13.54
CA ILE A 155 30.45 -6.05 -14.04
C ILE A 155 29.57 -5.39 -12.98
N THR A 156 29.03 -4.22 -13.28
CA THR A 156 28.12 -3.55 -12.35
C THR A 156 26.72 -4.11 -12.49
N VAL A 157 26.02 -4.28 -11.37
CA VAL A 157 24.64 -4.75 -11.32
C VAL A 157 23.83 -3.80 -10.45
N ASP A 158 22.67 -3.35 -10.95
CA ASP A 158 21.81 -2.39 -10.25
C ASP A 158 22.53 -1.06 -9.89
N THR A 159 23.60 -0.76 -10.63
CA THR A 159 24.37 0.47 -10.45
C THR A 159 25.29 0.70 -11.65
N GLY A 160 25.88 1.88 -11.72
CA GLY A 160 26.95 2.21 -12.66
C GLY A 160 26.53 3.08 -13.85
N ILE A 161 25.23 3.32 -14.12
CA ILE A 161 24.81 4.13 -15.28
C ILE A 161 25.33 5.58 -15.25
N THR A 162 25.74 6.07 -14.08
CA THR A 162 26.33 7.42 -13.90
C THR A 162 27.84 7.42 -13.64
N ALA A 163 28.49 6.25 -13.66
CA ALA A 163 29.89 6.05 -13.25
C ALA A 163 30.91 6.40 -14.36
N ASN A 164 30.75 7.56 -15.00
CA ASN A 164 31.56 7.94 -16.17
C ASN A 164 33.06 8.07 -15.80
N ASP A 165 33.35 8.75 -14.70
CA ASP A 165 34.72 9.02 -14.24
C ASP A 165 35.38 7.73 -13.71
N GLU A 166 34.63 6.91 -13.00
CA GLU A 166 35.10 5.64 -12.45
C GLU A 166 35.44 4.64 -13.55
N VAL A 167 34.62 4.56 -14.61
CA VAL A 167 34.87 3.71 -15.78
C VAL A 167 36.10 4.18 -16.54
N LEU A 168 36.26 5.49 -16.74
CA LEU A 168 37.46 6.06 -17.36
C LEU A 168 38.72 5.78 -16.54
N TYR A 169 38.63 5.95 -15.22
CA TYR A 169 39.73 5.69 -14.31
C TYR A 169 40.11 4.21 -14.29
N GLY A 170 39.13 3.30 -14.18
CA GLY A 170 39.39 1.87 -14.24
C GLY A 170 39.98 1.41 -15.58
N SER A 171 39.50 1.98 -16.69
CA SER A 171 40.08 1.74 -18.02
C SER A 171 41.56 2.15 -18.07
N SER A 172 41.94 3.26 -17.42
CA SER A 172 43.34 3.70 -17.32
C SER A 172 44.23 2.74 -16.50
N LEU A 173 43.62 1.92 -15.64
CA LEU A 173 44.27 0.88 -14.84
C LEU A 173 44.22 -0.50 -15.52
N GLY A 174 43.67 -0.60 -16.74
CA GLY A 174 43.53 -1.86 -17.46
C GLY A 174 42.37 -2.74 -16.98
N VAL A 175 41.36 -2.14 -16.35
CA VAL A 175 40.14 -2.82 -15.90
C VAL A 175 38.99 -2.47 -16.84
N ASP A 176 38.41 -3.48 -17.47
CA ASP A 176 37.24 -3.34 -18.32
C ASP A 176 35.95 -3.25 -17.49
N PHE A 177 34.91 -2.64 -18.09
CA PHE A 177 33.59 -2.53 -17.48
C PHE A 177 32.50 -3.09 -18.39
N VAL A 178 31.56 -3.84 -17.80
CA VAL A 178 30.23 -4.07 -18.35
C VAL A 178 29.23 -3.53 -17.34
N ILE A 179 28.31 -2.67 -17.78
CA ILE A 179 27.32 -2.06 -16.90
C ILE A 179 25.97 -2.69 -17.14
N THR A 180 25.33 -3.16 -16.08
CA THR A 180 23.94 -3.62 -16.10
C THR A 180 23.16 -2.84 -15.03
N ASP A 181 22.21 -2.04 -15.48
CA ASP A 181 21.51 -1.08 -14.62
C ASP A 181 20.11 -0.83 -15.18
N HIS A 182 19.22 -0.28 -14.37
CA HIS A 182 17.86 0.08 -14.72
C HIS A 182 17.50 1.52 -14.36
N HIS A 183 18.38 2.24 -13.66
CA HIS A 183 18.15 3.64 -13.33
C HIS A 183 18.10 4.54 -14.58
N GLU A 184 17.45 5.71 -14.44
CA GLU A 184 17.33 6.70 -15.50
C GLU A 184 18.70 7.11 -16.08
N CYS A 185 18.79 7.12 -17.41
CA CYS A 185 20.02 7.43 -18.12
C CYS A 185 20.26 8.94 -18.19
N ARG A 186 21.51 9.37 -17.97
CA ARG A 186 21.95 10.73 -18.30
C ARG A 186 22.24 10.87 -19.79
N SER A 187 22.45 12.10 -20.25
CA SER A 187 22.77 12.39 -21.66
C SER A 187 24.08 11.76 -22.14
N GLU A 188 25.06 11.61 -21.25
CA GLU A 188 26.32 10.93 -21.54
C GLU A 188 26.40 9.61 -20.76
N LEU A 189 26.55 8.51 -21.49
CA LEU A 189 26.72 7.17 -20.92
C LEU A 189 28.19 6.87 -20.61
N PRO A 190 28.48 6.01 -19.62
CA PRO A 190 29.85 5.59 -19.33
C PRO A 190 30.50 4.89 -20.52
N LYS A 191 31.80 5.14 -20.75
CA LYS A 191 32.57 4.55 -21.86
C LYS A 191 33.05 3.13 -21.55
N ALA A 192 32.11 2.27 -21.15
CA ALA A 192 32.34 0.86 -20.84
C ALA A 192 32.35 -0.02 -22.11
N CYS A 193 32.74 -1.29 -21.98
CA CYS A 193 32.66 -2.27 -23.09
C CYS A 193 31.21 -2.50 -23.54
N ALA A 194 30.27 -2.43 -22.60
CA ALA A 194 28.83 -2.52 -22.83
C ALA A 194 28.06 -1.81 -21.71
N VAL A 195 26.93 -1.18 -22.05
CA VAL A 195 26.01 -0.55 -21.09
C VAL A 195 24.60 -1.08 -21.32
N VAL A 196 24.18 -2.11 -20.60
CA VAL A 196 22.86 -2.74 -20.73
C VAL A 196 21.90 -2.06 -19.77
N ASN A 197 21.01 -1.21 -20.29
CA ASN A 197 19.97 -0.55 -19.52
C ASN A 197 18.71 -0.31 -20.39
N PRO A 198 17.51 -0.69 -19.93
CA PRO A 198 16.27 -0.51 -20.70
C PRO A 198 15.93 0.96 -21.00
N HIS A 199 16.26 1.90 -20.11
CA HIS A 199 16.00 3.34 -20.22
C HIS A 199 16.94 4.07 -21.18
N ARG A 200 17.89 3.37 -21.81
CA ARG A 200 18.73 3.96 -22.86
C ARG A 200 17.87 4.49 -24.01
N PRO A 201 18.13 5.72 -24.52
CA PRO A 201 17.36 6.29 -25.63
C PRO A 201 17.37 5.47 -26.92
N ASP A 202 18.43 4.69 -27.16
CA ASP A 202 18.62 3.84 -28.35
C ASP A 202 18.16 2.37 -28.12
N CYS A 203 17.57 2.05 -26.97
CA CYS A 203 17.17 0.69 -26.63
C CYS A 203 15.77 0.38 -27.17
N GLU A 204 15.66 -0.65 -28.01
CA GLU A 204 14.40 -1.11 -28.61
C GLU A 204 13.63 -2.10 -27.72
N TYR A 205 14.18 -2.45 -26.55
CA TYR A 205 13.54 -3.40 -25.64
C TYR A 205 12.13 -2.94 -25.23
N PRO A 206 11.10 -3.79 -25.38
CA PRO A 206 9.69 -3.37 -25.29
C PRO A 206 9.22 -3.05 -23.87
N PHE A 207 9.82 -3.66 -22.85
CA PHE A 207 9.42 -3.47 -21.45
C PHE A 207 10.49 -2.74 -20.65
N LYS A 208 10.24 -1.48 -20.31
CA LYS A 208 11.26 -0.59 -19.71
C LYS A 208 11.43 -0.75 -18.21
N ASP A 209 10.39 -1.18 -17.51
CA ASP A 209 10.33 -1.18 -16.05
C ASP A 209 10.98 -2.42 -15.39
N LEU A 210 12.00 -3.02 -16.01
CA LEU A 210 12.75 -4.11 -15.37
C LEU A 210 13.49 -3.58 -14.13
N ALA A 211 13.48 -4.36 -13.04
CA ALA A 211 14.43 -4.15 -11.93
C ALA A 211 15.88 -4.36 -12.42
N GLY A 212 16.88 -3.88 -11.67
CA GLY A 212 18.28 -4.23 -11.88
C GLY A 212 18.50 -5.75 -11.90
N VAL A 213 17.90 -6.52 -10.97
CA VAL A 213 17.94 -7.99 -11.03
C VAL A 213 17.24 -8.54 -12.28
N GLY A 214 16.21 -7.86 -12.78
CA GLY A 214 15.54 -8.20 -14.03
C GLY A 214 16.48 -8.06 -15.23
N VAL A 215 17.26 -6.98 -15.29
CA VAL A 215 18.28 -6.77 -16.34
C VAL A 215 19.35 -7.86 -16.29
N VAL A 216 19.86 -8.18 -15.10
CA VAL A 216 20.83 -9.28 -14.91
C VAL A 216 20.23 -10.63 -15.33
N PHE A 217 18.96 -10.88 -15.00
CA PHE A 217 18.24 -12.08 -15.44
C PHE A 217 18.23 -12.17 -16.98
N LYS A 218 17.98 -11.06 -17.69
CA LYS A 218 18.04 -11.02 -19.16
C LYS A 218 19.46 -11.24 -19.70
N VAL A 219 20.51 -10.75 -19.04
CA VAL A 219 21.91 -11.03 -19.42
C VAL A 219 22.20 -12.53 -19.31
N ILE A 220 21.77 -13.18 -18.24
CA ILE A 220 21.91 -14.64 -18.07
C ILE A 220 21.12 -15.38 -19.15
N CYS A 221 19.89 -14.95 -19.46
CA CYS A 221 19.14 -15.47 -20.60
C CYS A 221 19.95 -15.36 -21.90
N ALA A 222 20.51 -14.20 -22.22
CA ALA A 222 21.28 -14.01 -23.45
C ALA A 222 22.52 -14.92 -23.53
N CYS A 223 23.22 -15.10 -22.42
CA CYS A 223 24.35 -16.03 -22.31
C CYS A 223 23.92 -17.50 -22.51
N GLU A 224 22.80 -17.92 -21.95
CA GLU A 224 22.25 -19.27 -22.16
C GLU A 224 21.72 -19.47 -23.59
N ILE A 225 21.13 -18.44 -24.20
CA ILE A 225 20.73 -18.45 -25.61
C ILE A 225 21.96 -18.67 -26.49
N ARG A 226 23.05 -17.93 -26.25
CA ARG A 226 24.32 -18.09 -26.98
C ARG A 226 24.82 -19.52 -26.90
N GLN A 227 24.89 -20.08 -25.69
CA GLN A 227 25.29 -21.47 -25.50
C GLN A 227 24.34 -22.46 -26.17
N CYS A 228 23.03 -22.22 -26.15
CA CYS A 228 22.08 -23.08 -26.86
C CYS A 228 22.33 -23.07 -28.37
N LEU A 229 22.57 -21.90 -28.95
CA LEU A 229 22.90 -21.75 -30.37
C LEU A 229 24.21 -22.46 -30.73
N ASP A 230 25.26 -22.25 -29.93
CA ASP A 230 26.58 -22.87 -30.15
C ASP A 230 26.52 -24.40 -30.05
N ASN A 231 25.66 -24.93 -29.17
CA ASN A 231 25.46 -26.37 -28.97
C ASN A 231 24.36 -26.99 -29.87
N GLY A 232 23.66 -26.20 -30.68
CA GLY A 232 22.57 -26.67 -31.54
C GLY A 232 21.32 -27.16 -30.78
N THR A 233 21.05 -26.61 -29.60
CA THR A 233 19.87 -26.95 -28.77
C THR A 233 18.80 -25.86 -28.83
N PRO A 234 17.52 -26.17 -28.53
CA PRO A 234 16.46 -25.17 -28.53
C PRO A 234 16.73 -23.99 -27.59
N ILE A 235 16.53 -22.77 -28.08
CA ILE A 235 16.65 -21.51 -27.30
C ILE A 235 15.83 -21.56 -26.01
N LEU A 236 14.60 -22.08 -26.11
CA LEU A 236 13.67 -22.18 -24.97
C LEU A 236 14.21 -23.05 -23.83
N ASP A 237 15.08 -24.03 -24.11
CA ASP A 237 15.69 -24.84 -23.07
C ASP A 237 16.67 -24.02 -22.21
N GLY A 238 17.35 -23.04 -22.82
CA GLY A 238 18.18 -22.08 -22.10
C GLY A 238 17.34 -21.24 -21.14
N ILE A 239 16.25 -20.64 -21.64
CA ILE A 239 15.34 -19.83 -20.81
C ILE A 239 14.75 -20.65 -19.66
N LYS A 240 14.32 -21.89 -19.92
CA LYS A 240 13.83 -22.81 -18.89
C LYS A 240 14.87 -23.13 -17.82
N ARG A 241 16.16 -23.25 -18.18
CA ARG A 241 17.24 -23.41 -17.18
C ARG A 241 17.37 -22.16 -16.32
N VAL A 242 17.33 -20.97 -16.92
CA VAL A 242 17.45 -19.70 -16.18
C VAL A 242 16.27 -19.53 -15.21
N THR A 243 15.03 -19.71 -15.69
CA THR A 243 13.84 -19.60 -14.84
C THR A 243 13.85 -20.63 -13.74
N TYR A 244 14.22 -21.88 -14.07
CA TYR A 244 14.31 -22.94 -13.08
C TYR A 244 15.37 -22.65 -12.03
N GLU A 245 16.51 -22.04 -12.33
CA GLU A 245 17.60 -21.90 -11.35
C GLU A 245 17.57 -20.58 -10.57
N TYR A 246 17.10 -19.50 -11.19
CA TYR A 246 17.36 -18.13 -10.73
C TYR A 246 16.10 -17.26 -10.54
N ALA A 247 14.92 -17.68 -11.02
CA ALA A 247 13.72 -16.84 -10.96
C ALA A 247 13.30 -16.47 -9.52
N ASP A 248 13.66 -17.27 -8.51
CA ASP A 248 13.40 -16.96 -7.11
C ASP A 248 14.22 -15.76 -6.59
N LEU A 249 15.48 -15.62 -7.00
CA LEU A 249 16.27 -14.43 -6.66
C LEU A 249 15.75 -13.20 -7.40
N ALA A 250 15.47 -13.34 -8.70
CA ALA A 250 14.93 -12.26 -9.52
C ALA A 250 13.58 -11.77 -8.96
N ALA A 251 12.68 -12.68 -8.57
CA ALA A 251 11.41 -12.32 -7.94
C ALA A 251 11.59 -11.55 -6.62
N VAL A 252 12.61 -11.90 -5.81
CA VAL A 252 12.87 -11.20 -4.54
C VAL A 252 13.35 -9.77 -4.79
N GLY A 253 14.30 -9.56 -5.70
CA GLY A 253 14.77 -8.22 -6.06
C GLY A 253 13.67 -7.38 -6.69
N THR A 254 12.97 -7.90 -7.71
CA THR A 254 11.88 -7.18 -8.40
C THR A 254 10.76 -6.74 -7.46
N VAL A 255 10.34 -7.59 -6.51
CA VAL A 255 9.32 -7.20 -5.51
C VAL A 255 9.86 -6.20 -4.49
N ALA A 256 11.12 -6.35 -4.07
CA ALA A 256 11.74 -5.48 -3.07
C ALA A 256 11.99 -4.07 -3.60
N ASP A 257 12.27 -3.95 -4.89
CA ASP A 257 12.46 -2.69 -5.59
C ASP A 257 11.13 -2.01 -5.98
N VAL A 258 9.99 -2.63 -5.64
CA VAL A 258 8.65 -2.08 -5.87
C VAL A 258 8.38 -1.82 -7.36
N MET A 259 8.96 -2.64 -8.23
CA MET A 259 8.73 -2.55 -9.67
C MET A 259 7.27 -2.91 -10.03
N PRO A 260 6.72 -2.33 -11.13
CA PRO A 260 5.38 -2.66 -11.61
C PRO A 260 5.23 -4.17 -11.87
N VAL A 261 4.20 -4.81 -11.30
CA VAL A 261 3.92 -6.25 -11.46
C VAL A 261 3.06 -6.47 -12.71
N ILE A 262 3.61 -6.05 -13.86
CA ILE A 262 3.06 -6.27 -15.21
C ILE A 262 4.12 -6.90 -16.11
N ASP A 263 3.69 -7.39 -17.26
CA ASP A 263 4.55 -7.95 -18.31
C ASP A 263 5.63 -8.92 -17.75
N GLU A 264 6.90 -8.75 -18.14
CA GLU A 264 8.01 -9.62 -17.71
C GLU A 264 8.27 -9.60 -16.20
N ASN A 265 8.07 -8.48 -15.49
CA ASN A 265 8.20 -8.48 -14.03
C ASN A 265 7.19 -9.42 -13.39
N ARG A 266 5.93 -9.40 -13.85
CA ARG A 266 4.91 -10.34 -13.37
C ARG A 266 5.27 -11.78 -13.70
N LEU A 267 5.85 -12.03 -14.88
CA LEU A 267 6.35 -13.35 -15.28
C LEU A 267 7.46 -13.86 -14.34
N ILE A 268 8.49 -13.03 -14.12
CA ILE A 268 9.61 -13.30 -13.20
C ILE A 268 9.09 -13.61 -11.80
N ILE A 269 8.21 -12.76 -11.27
CA ILE A 269 7.66 -12.92 -9.92
C ILE A 269 6.83 -14.21 -9.84
N SER A 270 5.96 -14.47 -10.81
CA SER A 270 5.12 -15.68 -10.85
C SER A 270 5.97 -16.96 -10.84
N MET A 271 7.01 -17.00 -11.68
CA MET A 271 7.94 -18.14 -11.75
C MET A 271 8.77 -18.30 -10.49
N GLY A 272 9.28 -17.20 -9.92
CA GLY A 272 10.05 -17.21 -8.68
C GLY A 272 9.23 -17.67 -7.48
N LEU A 273 7.98 -17.21 -7.35
CA LEU A 273 7.04 -17.67 -6.32
C LEU A 273 6.77 -19.18 -6.48
N SER A 274 6.44 -19.63 -7.70
CA SER A 274 6.23 -21.06 -7.97
C SER A 274 7.46 -21.91 -7.66
N ARG A 275 8.66 -21.39 -7.95
CA ARG A 275 9.93 -22.04 -7.63
C ARG A 275 10.11 -22.16 -6.12
N MET A 276 9.94 -21.08 -5.35
CA MET A 276 10.07 -21.10 -3.90
C MET A 276 9.10 -22.09 -3.22
N GLU A 277 7.89 -22.25 -3.75
CA GLU A 277 6.93 -23.25 -3.26
C GLU A 277 7.34 -24.69 -3.61
N LYS A 278 7.94 -24.90 -4.78
CA LYS A 278 8.35 -26.23 -5.26
C LYS A 278 9.65 -26.69 -4.62
N VAL A 279 10.70 -25.88 -4.74
CA VAL A 279 12.08 -26.12 -4.30
C VAL A 279 12.67 -24.78 -3.85
N CYS A 280 12.58 -24.50 -2.55
CA CYS A 280 13.17 -23.29 -1.98
C CYS A 280 14.68 -23.48 -1.76
N ARG A 281 15.49 -22.46 -2.10
CA ARG A 281 16.91 -22.48 -1.77
C ARG A 281 17.13 -22.35 -0.25
N PRO A 282 18.17 -22.98 0.33
CA PRO A 282 18.39 -23.00 1.77
C PRO A 282 18.38 -21.61 2.43
N GLY A 283 19.06 -20.63 1.82
CA GLY A 283 19.11 -19.25 2.33
C GLY A 283 17.74 -18.57 2.41
N LEU A 284 16.92 -18.67 1.36
CA LEU A 284 15.57 -18.08 1.36
C LEU A 284 14.63 -18.84 2.30
N GLU A 285 14.74 -20.17 2.36
CA GLU A 285 13.95 -21.00 3.27
C GLU A 285 14.23 -20.61 4.73
N ALA A 286 15.50 -20.53 5.11
CA ALA A 286 15.91 -20.10 6.45
C ALA A 286 15.38 -18.70 6.80
N LEU A 287 15.46 -17.76 5.86
CA LEU A 287 14.95 -16.40 6.06
C LEU A 287 13.42 -16.36 6.17
N ILE A 288 12.70 -17.15 5.38
CA ILE A 288 11.23 -17.28 5.46
C ILE A 288 10.82 -17.87 6.81
N GLU A 289 11.52 -18.90 7.30
CA GLU A 289 11.24 -19.51 8.60
C GLU A 289 11.48 -18.52 9.75
N ALA A 290 12.65 -17.86 9.75
CA ALA A 290 13.00 -16.85 10.74
C ALA A 290 12.06 -15.63 10.68
N SER A 291 11.58 -15.27 9.48
CA SER A 291 10.74 -14.09 9.29
C SER A 291 9.34 -14.20 9.87
N PHE A 292 8.79 -15.40 9.90
CA PHE A 292 7.36 -15.59 10.13
C PHE A 292 7.02 -16.50 11.31
N THR A 293 8.01 -17.12 11.98
CA THR A 293 7.88 -17.95 13.20
C THR A 293 6.85 -19.10 13.14
N LYS A 294 7.20 -20.26 13.71
CA LYS A 294 6.36 -21.48 13.79
C LYS A 294 5.16 -21.36 14.77
N LYS A 295 4.32 -20.33 14.67
CA LYS A 295 3.05 -20.27 15.45
C LYS A 295 1.89 -21.04 14.79
N SER A 296 2.04 -21.44 13.54
CA SER A 296 1.19 -22.46 12.91
C SER A 296 1.88 -23.82 13.07
N GLN A 297 1.80 -24.42 14.25
CA GLN A 297 1.85 -25.88 14.37
C GLN A 297 0.56 -26.46 13.80
N ASP A 298 0.33 -26.26 12.52
CA ASP A 298 -0.49 -27.18 11.77
C ASP A 298 0.49 -28.11 11.07
N THR A 299 0.73 -29.26 11.71
CA THR A 299 1.49 -30.41 11.20
C THR A 299 0.89 -31.02 9.93
N SER A 300 0.01 -30.30 9.23
CA SER A 300 -0.46 -30.69 7.92
C SER A 300 0.63 -30.41 6.89
N SER A 301 0.96 -31.44 6.12
CA SER A 301 1.93 -31.49 5.04
C SER A 301 1.66 -30.54 3.87
N LYS A 302 0.85 -29.49 4.05
CA LYS A 302 0.58 -28.46 3.04
C LYS A 302 1.80 -27.53 2.96
N LYS A 303 2.45 -27.54 1.81
CA LYS A 303 3.47 -26.55 1.45
C LYS A 303 2.92 -25.14 1.65
N ARG A 304 3.68 -24.29 2.33
CA ARG A 304 3.33 -22.91 2.60
C ARG A 304 3.22 -22.14 1.27
N LYS A 305 2.06 -21.51 1.01
CA LYS A 305 1.89 -20.58 -0.12
C LYS A 305 2.80 -19.37 0.09
N ILE A 306 3.60 -19.03 -0.92
CA ILE A 306 4.49 -17.86 -0.90
C ILE A 306 3.85 -16.74 -1.73
N THR A 307 3.81 -15.53 -1.20
CA THR A 307 3.18 -14.37 -1.87
C THR A 307 4.16 -13.21 -2.02
N SER A 308 3.90 -12.31 -2.98
CA SER A 308 4.66 -11.05 -3.13
C SER A 308 4.65 -10.25 -1.83
N ARG A 309 3.53 -10.24 -1.10
CA ARG A 309 3.41 -9.63 0.24
C ARG A 309 4.39 -10.23 1.25
N MET A 310 4.60 -11.55 1.25
CA MET A 310 5.60 -12.17 2.14
C MET A 310 7.02 -11.73 1.81
N ILE A 311 7.33 -11.54 0.53
CA ILE A 311 8.62 -10.98 0.11
C ILE A 311 8.74 -9.53 0.59
N GLY A 312 7.80 -8.66 0.19
CA GLY A 312 7.87 -7.21 0.44
C GLY A 312 7.84 -6.81 1.91
N PHE A 313 7.11 -7.54 2.77
CA PHE A 313 6.96 -7.19 4.19
C PHE A 313 7.72 -8.12 5.15
N GLY A 314 8.23 -9.25 4.67
CA GLY A 314 8.99 -10.21 5.48
C GLY A 314 10.45 -10.27 5.10
N ILE A 315 10.73 -10.66 3.86
CA ILE A 315 12.08 -10.96 3.37
C ILE A 315 12.86 -9.67 3.10
N ALA A 316 12.32 -8.82 2.23
CA ALA A 316 13.00 -7.60 1.77
C ALA A 316 13.43 -6.67 2.92
N PRO A 317 12.62 -6.41 3.96
CA PRO A 317 13.02 -5.52 5.06
C PRO A 317 14.23 -6.01 5.85
N ARG A 318 14.47 -7.33 5.91
CA ARG A 318 15.60 -7.92 6.63
C ARG A 318 16.90 -7.79 5.86
N ILE A 319 16.87 -8.05 4.55
CA ILE A 319 18.01 -7.83 3.66
C ILE A 319 18.35 -6.33 3.61
N ASN A 320 17.35 -5.47 3.39
CA ASN A 320 17.53 -4.01 3.36
C ASN A 320 18.06 -3.43 4.69
N ALA A 321 17.77 -4.06 5.82
CA ALA A 321 18.31 -3.60 7.10
C ALA A 321 19.84 -3.71 7.13
N ALA A 322 20.42 -4.75 6.51
CA ALA A 322 21.86 -4.90 6.40
C ALA A 322 22.49 -3.75 5.60
N GLY A 323 21.95 -3.42 4.43
CA GLY A 323 22.46 -2.28 3.63
C GLY A 323 22.27 -0.90 4.26
N ARG A 324 21.39 -0.77 5.26
CA ARG A 324 21.11 0.51 5.93
C ARG A 324 21.99 0.76 7.14
N ILE A 325 22.22 -0.25 7.97
CA ILE A 325 22.85 -0.08 9.29
C ILE A 325 23.98 -1.08 9.57
N SER A 326 24.37 -1.90 8.60
CA SER A 326 25.40 -2.94 8.74
C SER A 326 26.11 -3.23 7.40
N ASP A 327 26.72 -4.40 7.27
CA ASP A 327 27.36 -4.91 6.05
C ASP A 327 26.38 -5.79 5.25
N ALA A 328 25.99 -5.34 4.06
CA ALA A 328 25.08 -6.06 3.16
C ALA A 328 25.65 -7.40 2.62
N THR A 329 26.96 -7.65 2.72
CA THR A 329 27.57 -8.90 2.27
C THR A 329 27.02 -10.13 3.00
N ILE A 330 26.48 -9.97 4.21
CA ILE A 330 25.81 -11.07 4.91
C ILE A 330 24.60 -11.61 4.15
N ALA A 331 23.84 -10.74 3.49
CA ALA A 331 22.69 -11.17 2.72
C ALA A 331 23.11 -11.96 1.48
N VAL A 332 24.21 -11.56 0.81
CA VAL A 332 24.81 -12.37 -0.28
C VAL A 332 25.28 -13.73 0.26
N LYS A 333 25.99 -13.75 1.39
CA LYS A 333 26.45 -15.02 2.01
C LYS A 333 25.28 -15.96 2.29
N LEU A 334 24.17 -15.44 2.81
CA LEU A 334 22.95 -16.21 3.03
C LEU A 334 22.40 -16.79 1.72
N LEU A 335 22.25 -15.97 0.68
CA LEU A 335 21.64 -16.39 -0.60
C LEU A 335 22.51 -17.38 -1.39
N LEU A 336 23.82 -17.40 -1.13
CA LEU A 336 24.79 -18.33 -1.69
C LEU A 336 25.02 -19.60 -0.85
N GLU A 337 24.51 -19.65 0.39
CA GLU A 337 24.78 -20.76 1.32
C GLU A 337 23.93 -22.00 1.01
N GLU A 338 24.59 -23.16 0.96
CA GLU A 338 23.94 -24.45 0.70
C GLU A 338 23.71 -25.24 2.00
N ASN A 339 24.50 -24.97 3.04
CA ASN A 339 24.32 -25.59 4.35
C ASN A 339 23.17 -24.93 5.12
N ARG A 340 22.12 -25.71 5.42
CA ARG A 340 20.91 -25.23 6.11
C ARG A 340 21.16 -24.66 7.51
N GLU A 341 22.10 -25.22 8.27
CA GLU A 341 22.41 -24.73 9.63
C GLU A 341 23.08 -23.36 9.56
N LYS A 342 24.08 -23.23 8.67
CA LYS A 342 24.78 -21.97 8.46
C LYS A 342 23.90 -20.90 7.82
N ALA A 343 22.99 -21.30 6.92
CA ALA A 343 21.95 -20.41 6.40
C ALA A 343 21.03 -19.90 7.51
N ALA A 344 20.67 -20.74 8.49
CA ALA A 344 19.87 -20.33 9.64
C ALA A 344 20.62 -19.31 10.52
N GLU A 345 21.93 -19.46 10.72
CA GLU A 345 22.76 -18.48 11.44
C GLU A 345 22.73 -17.11 10.75
N TYR A 346 22.99 -17.04 9.44
CA TYR A 346 22.91 -15.78 8.69
C TYR A 346 21.50 -15.17 8.68
N ALA A 347 20.46 -16.01 8.60
CA ALA A 347 19.07 -15.54 8.64
C ALA A 347 18.70 -14.94 10.00
N GLU A 348 19.18 -15.52 11.11
CA GLU A 348 18.97 -14.97 12.45
C GLU A 348 19.74 -13.66 12.64
N GLU A 349 20.97 -13.56 12.12
CA GLU A 349 21.74 -12.32 12.16
C GLU A 349 21.05 -11.20 11.39
N LEU A 350 20.49 -11.47 10.19
CA LEU A 350 19.65 -10.52 9.47
C LEU A 350 18.38 -10.13 10.25
N CYS A 351 17.79 -11.06 11.00
CA CYS A 351 16.65 -10.76 11.87
C CYS A 351 17.06 -9.82 13.01
N GLU A 352 18.21 -10.00 13.64
CA GLU A 352 18.74 -9.11 14.66
C GLU A 352 19.05 -7.72 14.11
N ILE A 353 19.71 -7.63 12.95
CA ILE A 353 19.97 -6.35 12.27
C ILE A 353 18.64 -5.64 11.98
N ASN A 354 17.63 -6.36 11.50
CA ASN A 354 16.31 -5.77 11.28
C ASN A 354 15.64 -5.28 12.57
N ARG A 355 15.72 -6.05 13.68
CA ARG A 355 15.21 -5.64 15.00
C ARG A 355 15.88 -4.35 15.47
N LYS A 356 17.20 -4.25 15.34
CA LYS A 356 17.98 -3.04 15.68
C LYS A 356 17.55 -1.86 14.83
N ARG A 357 17.44 -2.05 13.50
CA ARG A 357 16.98 -1.01 12.58
C ARG A 357 15.59 -0.49 12.95
N GLN A 358 14.64 -1.37 13.24
CA GLN A 358 13.29 -0.99 13.66
C GLN A 358 13.27 -0.23 14.99
N TYR A 359 14.12 -0.61 15.94
CA TYR A 359 14.27 0.12 17.21
C TYR A 359 14.76 1.54 16.99
N GLU A 360 15.82 1.72 16.20
CA GLU A 360 16.38 3.04 15.87
C GLU A 360 15.38 3.88 15.06
N GLU A 361 14.71 3.28 14.07
CA GLU A 361 13.65 3.92 13.29
C GLU A 361 12.51 4.44 14.17
N ASN A 362 12.02 3.64 15.12
CA ASN A 362 10.96 4.04 16.03
C ASN A 362 11.40 5.15 16.99
N SER A 363 12.65 5.13 17.44
CA SER A 363 13.22 6.19 18.28
C SER A 363 13.29 7.53 17.52
N VAL A 364 13.81 7.52 16.28
CA VAL A 364 13.89 8.72 15.43
C VAL A 364 12.49 9.21 15.05
N ALA A 365 11.55 8.31 14.73
CA ALA A 365 10.17 8.68 14.43
C ALA A 365 9.47 9.33 15.62
N ALA A 366 9.65 8.80 16.84
CA ALA A 366 9.09 9.41 18.05
C ALA A 366 9.61 10.82 18.28
N GLN A 367 10.93 11.02 18.18
CA GLN A 367 11.54 12.36 18.28
C GLN A 367 11.00 13.32 17.21
N ALA A 368 10.87 12.84 15.97
CA ALA A 368 10.38 13.66 14.88
C ALA A 368 8.89 14.02 15.05
N TYR A 369 8.06 13.10 15.56
CA TYR A 369 6.68 13.42 15.92
C TYR A 369 6.60 14.41 17.07
N ASP A 370 7.44 14.27 18.10
CA ASP A 370 7.49 15.24 19.20
C ASP A 370 7.91 16.64 18.71
N MET A 371 8.87 16.72 17.78
CA MET A 371 9.26 17.99 17.14
C MET A 371 8.09 18.61 16.38
N ILE A 372 7.37 17.82 15.57
CA ILE A 372 6.21 18.29 14.83
C ILE A 372 5.09 18.73 15.78
N GLU A 373 4.79 17.95 16.82
CA GLU A 373 3.68 18.22 17.73
C GLU A 373 3.94 19.43 18.65
N ASN A 374 5.21 19.76 18.91
CA ASN A 374 5.59 20.90 19.76
C ASN A 374 6.01 22.15 18.98
N ASP A 375 6.12 22.11 17.66
CA ASP A 375 6.40 23.29 16.83
C ASP A 375 5.10 24.07 16.56
N PRO A 376 4.96 25.33 17.06
CA PRO A 376 3.76 26.13 16.86
C PRO A 376 3.65 26.72 15.45
N THR A 377 4.73 26.70 14.65
CA THR A 377 4.77 27.29 13.30
C THR A 377 4.49 26.28 12.20
N ILE A 378 4.56 24.98 12.52
CA ILE A 378 4.51 23.92 11.51
C ILE A 378 3.15 23.75 10.84
N ASP A 379 2.07 24.27 11.42
CA ASP A 379 0.74 24.22 10.80
C ASP A 379 0.64 25.11 9.53
N ASP A 380 1.57 26.04 9.35
CA ASP A 380 1.68 26.92 8.17
C ASP A 380 2.62 26.36 7.07
N ASP A 381 3.31 25.26 7.37
CA ASP A 381 4.25 24.60 6.47
C ASP A 381 3.54 23.54 5.60
N LEU A 382 3.88 23.50 4.32
CA LEU A 382 3.46 22.45 3.38
C LEU A 382 4.57 21.42 3.16
N VAL A 383 5.78 21.68 3.65
CA VAL A 383 6.93 20.76 3.64
C VAL A 383 7.51 20.67 5.04
N ILE A 384 7.48 19.47 5.61
CA ILE A 384 8.00 19.21 6.95
C ILE A 384 9.52 19.03 6.87
N VAL A 385 10.29 20.05 7.27
CA VAL A 385 11.76 19.96 7.31
C VAL A 385 12.21 19.81 8.76
N LEU A 386 12.88 18.73 9.13
CA LEU A 386 13.36 18.52 10.51
C LEU A 386 14.85 18.19 10.54
N GLU A 387 15.52 18.51 11.64
CA GLU A 387 16.94 18.25 11.83
C GLU A 387 17.32 17.67 13.19
N SER A 388 18.43 16.94 13.22
CA SER A 388 19.05 16.47 14.46
C SER A 388 20.54 16.22 14.29
N ASN A 389 21.28 16.31 15.41
CA ASN A 389 22.70 15.95 15.47
C ASN A 389 22.92 14.44 15.66
N ASP A 390 21.88 13.68 16.05
CA ASP A 390 22.02 12.29 16.50
C ASP A 390 21.47 11.26 15.51
N TRP A 391 20.68 11.70 14.53
CA TRP A 391 20.00 10.81 13.59
C TRP A 391 20.98 10.09 12.66
N GLN A 392 20.76 8.81 12.41
CA GLN A 392 21.56 8.04 11.46
C GLN A 392 21.07 8.26 10.02
N GLN A 393 22.00 8.47 9.09
CA GLN A 393 21.68 8.69 7.68
C GLN A 393 20.92 7.51 7.04
N GLY A 394 21.22 6.27 7.45
CA GLY A 394 20.50 5.08 6.97
C GLY A 394 19.02 4.99 7.37
N ILE A 395 18.61 5.78 8.37
CA ILE A 395 17.28 5.76 9.01
C ILE A 395 16.39 6.93 8.58
N ILE A 396 16.95 8.14 8.42
CA ILE A 396 16.16 9.37 8.14
C ILE A 396 15.24 9.25 6.93
N GLY A 397 15.64 8.53 5.88
CA GLY A 397 14.79 8.33 4.70
C GLY A 397 13.54 7.47 4.96
N ILE A 398 13.62 6.49 5.87
CA ILE A 398 12.46 5.67 6.27
C ILE A 398 11.50 6.50 7.11
N VAL A 399 12.06 7.27 8.05
CA VAL A 399 11.25 8.12 8.94
C VAL A 399 10.57 9.25 8.15
N SER A 400 11.25 9.82 7.15
CA SER A 400 10.65 10.74 6.19
C SER A 400 9.44 10.12 5.48
N SER A 401 9.53 8.88 4.99
CA SER A 401 8.37 8.19 4.40
C SER A 401 7.21 8.07 5.39
N ARG A 402 7.47 7.68 6.64
CA ARG A 402 6.43 7.56 7.68
C ARG A 402 5.77 8.89 8.03
N ILE A 403 6.55 9.98 8.07
CA ILE A 403 6.02 11.33 8.29
C ILE A 403 5.14 11.73 7.10
N THR A 404 5.62 11.54 5.88
CA THR A 404 4.86 11.85 4.68
C THR A 404 3.56 11.06 4.59
N GLU A 405 3.57 9.77 4.95
CA GLU A 405 2.35 8.94 5.04
C GLU A 405 1.40 9.39 6.15
N LYS A 406 1.90 9.74 7.34
CA LYS A 406 1.07 10.14 8.50
C LYS A 406 0.41 11.49 8.30
N TYR A 407 1.14 12.47 7.76
CA TYR A 407 0.67 13.85 7.65
C TYR A 407 0.18 14.21 6.23
N GLY A 408 0.40 13.35 5.24
CA GLY A 408 -0.01 13.59 3.86
C GLY A 408 0.75 14.74 3.18
N LEU A 409 1.96 15.04 3.64
CA LEU A 409 2.78 16.17 3.17
C LEU A 409 4.22 15.76 2.88
N PRO A 410 4.90 16.41 1.91
CA PRO A 410 6.32 16.24 1.70
C PRO A 410 7.11 16.45 3.00
N SER A 411 8.15 15.66 3.21
CA SER A 411 9.03 15.78 4.37
C SER A 411 10.50 15.64 3.98
N ILE A 412 11.37 16.30 4.74
CA ILE A 412 12.83 16.26 4.60
C ILE A 412 13.43 16.17 5.99
N LEU A 413 14.20 15.12 6.25
CA LEU A 413 14.94 14.96 7.50
C LEU A 413 16.43 15.17 7.24
N VAL A 414 17.08 15.99 8.05
CA VAL A 414 18.50 16.34 7.95
C VAL A 414 19.25 15.82 9.17
N SER A 415 20.30 15.05 8.93
CA SER A 415 21.23 14.62 9.97
C SER A 415 22.53 15.40 9.89
N PHE A 416 22.94 15.97 11.03
CA PHE A 416 24.28 16.55 11.22
C PHE A 416 25.23 15.62 11.99
N ARG A 417 24.88 14.34 12.08
CA ARG A 417 25.78 13.34 12.65
C ARG A 417 26.99 13.24 11.73
N GLY A 418 28.18 13.56 12.24
CA GLY A 418 29.42 13.61 11.46
C GLY A 418 29.55 12.42 10.51
N SER A 419 29.84 12.71 9.25
CA SER A 419 29.96 11.71 8.19
C SER A 419 31.44 11.39 7.97
N MET A 420 31.80 10.11 8.08
CA MET A 420 33.05 9.63 7.52
C MET A 420 32.84 9.50 6.01
N ILE A 421 33.52 10.31 5.20
CA ILE A 421 33.61 10.10 3.74
C ILE A 421 35.09 9.94 3.43
N GLY A 422 35.48 8.87 2.74
CA GLY A 422 36.89 8.63 2.37
C GLY A 422 37.87 8.41 3.54
N GLY A 423 37.39 8.24 4.78
CA GLY A 423 38.24 8.07 5.96
C GLY A 423 38.69 9.38 6.62
N GLU A 424 38.17 10.53 6.18
CA GLU A 424 38.36 11.83 6.81
C GLU A 424 37.08 12.26 7.55
N GLU A 425 37.24 12.83 8.76
CA GLU A 425 36.13 13.47 9.49
C GLU A 425 35.75 14.76 8.75
N HIS A 426 34.57 14.79 8.14
CA HIS A 426 34.02 16.03 7.59
C HIS A 426 33.47 16.93 8.70
N ASP A 427 33.49 18.25 8.44
CA ASP A 427 32.94 19.27 9.33
C ASP A 427 31.50 18.93 9.76
N MET A 428 31.22 19.00 11.07
CA MET A 428 29.90 18.84 11.71
C MET A 428 28.85 19.90 11.28
N ASP A 429 29.18 20.68 10.25
CA ASP A 429 28.39 21.77 9.70
C ASP A 429 27.63 21.37 8.41
N ASP A 430 28.07 20.32 7.70
CA ASP A 430 27.40 19.79 6.51
C ASP A 430 26.37 18.71 6.89
N GLY A 431 25.09 19.05 6.83
CA GLY A 431 23.98 18.15 7.11
C GLY A 431 23.57 17.31 5.91
N LYS A 432 23.48 15.99 6.08
CA LYS A 432 22.97 15.05 5.05
C LYS A 432 21.47 14.85 5.22
N GLY A 433 20.70 15.22 4.19
CA GLY A 433 19.25 15.13 4.19
C GLY A 433 18.70 14.03 3.30
N SER A 434 17.55 13.46 3.69
CA SER A 434 16.71 12.62 2.84
C SER A 434 15.27 13.10 2.89
N GLY A 435 14.66 13.27 1.71
CA GLY A 435 13.31 13.74 1.55
C GLY A 435 12.39 12.74 0.85
N ARG A 436 11.09 12.87 1.12
CA ARG A 436 9.98 12.16 0.49
C ARG A 436 8.89 13.15 0.14
N SER A 437 8.30 12.96 -1.04
CA SER A 437 7.24 13.83 -1.54
C SER A 437 5.92 13.09 -1.72
N VAL A 438 4.89 13.85 -2.04
CA VAL A 438 3.56 13.37 -2.39
C VAL A 438 3.28 13.63 -3.87
N LYS A 439 2.32 12.89 -4.44
CA LYS A 439 1.88 13.14 -5.82
C LYS A 439 1.44 14.60 -5.97
N GLY A 440 1.98 15.28 -6.99
CA GLY A 440 1.73 16.70 -7.23
C GLY A 440 2.87 17.63 -6.82
N MET A 441 3.93 17.14 -6.17
CA MET A 441 5.16 17.90 -5.95
C MET A 441 6.39 17.07 -6.33
N ASN A 442 7.03 17.45 -7.44
CA ASN A 442 8.34 16.90 -7.79
C ASN A 442 9.41 17.46 -6.83
N LEU A 443 10.00 16.57 -6.04
CA LEU A 443 10.99 16.92 -5.04
C LEU A 443 12.31 17.41 -5.65
N VAL A 444 12.71 16.90 -6.81
CA VAL A 444 13.94 17.34 -7.49
C VAL A 444 13.78 18.75 -8.01
N ASP A 445 12.62 19.09 -8.57
CA ASP A 445 12.33 20.45 -9.03
C ASP A 445 12.31 21.43 -7.84
N ALA A 446 11.70 21.02 -6.72
CA ALA A 446 11.68 21.79 -5.47
C ALA A 446 13.09 22.02 -4.90
N LEU A 447 13.97 21.01 -4.94
CA LEU A 447 15.36 21.14 -4.52
C LEU A 447 16.17 21.99 -5.49
N THR A 448 15.89 21.91 -6.80
CA THR A 448 16.52 22.75 -7.83
C THR A 448 16.18 24.23 -7.63
N ALA A 449 14.95 24.55 -7.23
CA ALA A 449 14.59 25.91 -6.83
C ALA A 449 15.39 26.42 -5.62
N CYS A 450 16.05 25.54 -4.86
CA CYS A 450 16.88 25.85 -3.70
C CYS A 450 18.39 25.62 -3.94
N GLU A 451 18.84 25.47 -5.20
CA GLU A 451 20.21 25.05 -5.55
C GLU A 451 21.32 25.96 -4.99
N ASP A 452 21.03 27.25 -4.83
CA ASP A 452 21.91 28.28 -4.28
C ASP A 452 22.24 28.07 -2.80
N ILE A 453 21.41 27.32 -2.08
CA ILE A 453 21.54 27.03 -0.64
C ILE A 453 22.16 25.64 -0.41
N LEU A 454 22.04 24.74 -1.38
CA LEU A 454 22.42 23.34 -1.28
C LEU A 454 23.87 23.12 -1.72
N VAL A 455 24.59 22.27 -0.99
CA VAL A 455 25.95 21.84 -1.38
C VAL A 455 25.88 20.78 -2.48
N LYS A 456 24.92 19.85 -2.36
CA LYS A 456 24.68 18.77 -3.33
C LYS A 456 23.23 18.31 -3.19
N TYR A 457 22.58 17.93 -4.27
CA TYR A 457 21.28 17.27 -4.23
C TYR A 457 21.08 16.36 -5.45
N GLY A 458 20.07 15.48 -5.37
CA GLY A 458 19.68 14.60 -6.48
C GLY A 458 18.61 13.60 -6.04
N GLY A 459 17.94 12.97 -7.00
CA GLY A 459 16.88 12.00 -6.75
C GLY A 459 15.89 11.92 -7.90
N HIS A 460 14.65 11.59 -7.56
CA HIS A 460 13.50 11.50 -8.46
C HIS A 460 12.29 12.23 -7.85
N GLU A 461 11.17 12.26 -8.59
CA GLU A 461 9.96 13.02 -8.24
C GLU A 461 9.52 12.84 -6.77
N LEU A 462 9.53 11.62 -6.24
CA LEU A 462 8.99 11.31 -4.91
C LEU A 462 10.06 11.13 -3.82
N ALA A 463 11.35 11.11 -4.15
CA ALA A 463 12.41 10.88 -3.19
C ALA A 463 13.73 11.52 -3.63
N ALA A 464 14.42 12.19 -2.70
CA ALA A 464 15.68 12.85 -2.98
C ALA A 464 16.62 12.86 -1.78
N GLY A 465 17.91 13.01 -2.06
CA GLY A 465 18.96 13.28 -1.09
C GLY A 465 19.53 14.68 -1.26
N LEU A 466 19.96 15.31 -0.18
CA LEU A 466 20.59 16.62 -0.21
C LEU A 466 21.74 16.74 0.81
N THR A 467 22.58 17.75 0.63
CA THR A 467 23.55 18.24 1.61
C THR A 467 23.35 19.73 1.78
N VAL A 468 23.19 20.20 3.02
CA VAL A 468 22.94 21.61 3.35
C VAL A 468 23.76 22.01 4.57
N LYS A 469 24.29 23.23 4.57
CA LYS A 469 25.03 23.76 5.73
C LYS A 469 24.08 24.13 6.86
N ARG A 470 24.50 23.93 8.11
CA ARG A 470 23.67 24.21 9.30
C ARG A 470 23.13 25.63 9.32
N GLY A 471 23.99 26.61 9.04
CA GLY A 471 23.60 28.03 9.00
C GLY A 471 22.57 28.37 7.92
N CYS A 472 22.48 27.55 6.87
CA CYS A 472 21.59 27.74 5.72
C CYS A 472 20.23 27.04 5.88
N LEU A 473 20.06 26.19 6.89
CA LEU A 473 18.86 25.37 7.05
C LEU A 473 17.56 26.19 7.27
N PRO A 474 17.55 27.29 8.06
CA PRO A 474 16.35 28.12 8.20
C PRO A 474 15.89 28.74 6.87
N GLU A 475 16.83 29.23 6.07
CA GLU A 475 16.56 29.79 4.74
C GLU A 475 16.05 28.72 3.77
N PHE A 476 16.64 27.52 3.81
CA PHE A 476 16.16 26.37 3.05
C PHE A 476 14.71 25.99 3.41
N ARG A 477 14.38 25.90 4.71
CA ARG A 477 13.00 25.58 5.18
C ARG A 477 12.01 26.60 4.64
N GLN A 478 12.36 27.88 4.65
CA GLN A 478 11.50 28.94 4.11
C GLN A 478 11.30 28.77 2.59
N LYS A 479 12.38 28.69 1.83
CA LYS A 479 12.35 28.66 0.35
C LYS A 479 11.59 27.46 -0.20
N ILE A 480 11.77 26.27 0.40
CA ILE A 480 11.07 25.07 -0.05
C ILE A 480 9.58 25.10 0.28
N ASN A 481 9.18 25.74 1.40
CA ASN A 481 7.78 25.95 1.74
C ASN A 481 7.10 26.99 0.84
N GLU A 482 7.83 28.04 0.43
CA GLU A 482 7.35 29.01 -0.57
C GLU A 482 7.10 28.33 -1.91
N TYR A 483 8.06 27.52 -2.39
CA TYR A 483 7.88 26.70 -3.59
C TYR A 483 6.65 25.80 -3.49
N ALA A 484 6.47 25.10 -2.36
CA ALA A 484 5.32 24.24 -2.13
C ALA A 484 3.99 25.01 -2.15
N LYS A 485 3.93 26.22 -1.58
CA LYS A 485 2.72 27.08 -1.60
C LYS A 485 2.33 27.52 -3.00
N GLU A 486 3.30 27.68 -3.90
CA GLU A 486 3.06 28.07 -5.30
C GLU A 486 2.63 26.89 -6.18
N HIS A 487 3.08 25.67 -5.87
CA HIS A 487 2.93 24.51 -6.75
C HIS A 487 1.91 23.47 -6.25
N LEU A 488 1.65 23.39 -4.94
CA LEU A 488 0.71 22.44 -4.38
C LEU A 488 -0.73 22.95 -4.42
N THR A 489 -1.65 22.07 -4.84
CA THR A 489 -3.09 22.33 -4.82
C THR A 489 -3.77 21.67 -3.62
N GLU A 490 -5.02 22.04 -3.32
CA GLU A 490 -5.80 21.39 -2.24
C GLU A 490 -6.03 19.88 -2.49
N ASP A 491 -5.81 19.38 -3.72
CA ASP A 491 -5.98 17.96 -4.05
C ASP A 491 -4.97 17.04 -3.35
N ILE A 492 -3.84 17.55 -2.83
CA ILE A 492 -2.91 16.74 -2.01
C ILE A 492 -3.57 16.17 -0.75
N PHE A 493 -4.63 16.82 -0.28
CA PHE A 493 -5.39 16.37 0.89
C PHE A 493 -6.46 15.33 0.52
N ARG A 494 -6.46 14.79 -0.71
CA ARG A 494 -7.38 13.75 -1.15
C ARG A 494 -6.64 12.45 -1.46
N ILE A 495 -7.18 11.34 -0.96
CA ILE A 495 -6.72 9.99 -1.30
C ILE A 495 -7.73 9.39 -2.25
N TYR A 496 -7.34 9.23 -3.50
CA TYR A 496 -8.15 8.55 -4.50
C TYR A 496 -7.98 7.03 -4.34
N MET A 497 -9.11 6.32 -4.26
CA MET A 497 -9.18 4.88 -4.13
C MET A 497 -9.93 4.32 -5.34
N GLU A 498 -9.20 3.64 -6.22
CA GLU A 498 -9.77 3.06 -7.44
C GLU A 498 -10.35 1.67 -7.16
N ALA A 499 -11.61 1.47 -7.51
CA ALA A 499 -12.27 0.17 -7.54
C ALA A 499 -12.37 -0.34 -8.98
N ASP A 500 -12.18 -1.65 -9.13
CA ASP A 500 -12.34 -2.35 -10.39
C ASP A 500 -13.80 -2.36 -10.84
N CYS A 501 -14.75 -2.67 -9.95
CA CYS A 501 -16.18 -2.61 -10.23
C CYS A 501 -17.05 -2.58 -8.96
N GLU A 502 -18.35 -2.32 -9.14
CA GLU A 502 -19.34 -2.49 -8.08
C GLU A 502 -19.84 -3.94 -8.03
N LEU A 503 -19.88 -4.51 -6.82
CA LEU A 503 -20.38 -5.86 -6.54
C LEU A 503 -21.56 -5.79 -5.59
N ASP A 504 -22.56 -6.61 -5.85
CA ASP A 504 -23.58 -6.95 -4.87
C ASP A 504 -23.13 -8.16 -4.04
N MET A 505 -23.72 -8.32 -2.86
CA MET A 505 -23.37 -9.42 -1.96
C MET A 505 -23.63 -10.80 -2.57
N ARG A 506 -24.51 -10.90 -3.56
CA ARG A 506 -24.76 -12.14 -4.32
C ARG A 506 -23.68 -12.48 -5.34
N ASP A 507 -22.89 -11.50 -5.77
CA ASP A 507 -21.76 -11.71 -6.67
C ASP A 507 -20.58 -12.37 -5.93
N LEU A 508 -20.55 -12.29 -4.59
CA LEU A 508 -19.47 -12.81 -3.75
C LEU A 508 -19.54 -14.33 -3.56
N THR A 509 -19.40 -15.04 -4.68
CA THR A 509 -19.37 -16.50 -4.76
C THR A 509 -17.93 -17.04 -4.62
N MET A 510 -17.82 -18.33 -4.30
CA MET A 510 -16.51 -19.01 -4.28
C MET A 510 -15.84 -19.00 -5.66
N GLU A 511 -16.65 -19.05 -6.73
CA GLU A 511 -16.18 -18.96 -8.12
C GLU A 511 -15.49 -17.61 -8.38
N LEU A 512 -16.17 -16.49 -8.11
CA LEU A 512 -15.57 -15.16 -8.27
C LEU A 512 -14.32 -15.00 -7.41
N ALA A 513 -14.33 -15.49 -6.17
CA ALA A 513 -13.17 -15.42 -5.29
C ALA A 513 -11.96 -16.22 -5.84
N GLN A 514 -12.20 -17.37 -6.49
CA GLN A 514 -11.15 -18.16 -7.15
C GLN A 514 -10.62 -17.48 -8.41
N GLU A 515 -11.50 -16.86 -9.20
CA GLU A 515 -11.11 -16.08 -10.38
C GLU A 515 -10.26 -14.87 -10.01
N VAL A 516 -10.63 -14.15 -8.96
CA VAL A 516 -9.85 -13.02 -8.40
C VAL A 516 -8.43 -13.45 -8.03
N LEU A 517 -8.24 -14.68 -7.54
CA LEU A 517 -6.89 -15.21 -7.23
C LEU A 517 -6.03 -15.46 -8.47
N LEU A 518 -6.60 -15.57 -9.68
CA LEU A 518 -5.82 -15.70 -10.93
C LEU A 518 -5.04 -14.43 -11.26
N LEU A 519 -5.43 -13.29 -10.68
CA LEU A 519 -4.74 -12.02 -10.85
C LEU A 519 -3.42 -11.94 -10.07
N GLU A 520 -3.18 -12.88 -9.15
CA GLU A 520 -1.91 -12.96 -8.44
C GLU A 520 -0.75 -13.36 -9.37
N PRO A 521 0.48 -12.86 -9.10
CA PRO A 521 0.84 -11.95 -8.03
C PRO A 521 0.40 -10.51 -8.30
N CYS A 522 -0.13 -9.85 -7.27
CA CYS A 522 -0.44 -8.42 -7.28
C CYS A 522 0.71 -7.57 -6.71
N GLY A 523 0.82 -6.33 -7.20
CA GLY A 523 1.77 -5.30 -6.78
C GLY A 523 1.15 -4.20 -5.90
N THR A 524 1.93 -3.15 -5.63
CA THR A 524 1.47 -1.97 -4.87
C THR A 524 0.47 -1.13 -5.66
N SER A 525 -0.36 -0.37 -4.95
CA SER A 525 -1.52 0.35 -5.48
C SER A 525 -1.20 1.58 -6.34
N ASN A 526 0.06 1.99 -6.42
CA ASN A 526 0.42 3.26 -7.06
C ASN A 526 0.92 2.99 -8.47
N ALA A 527 0.06 3.30 -9.44
CA ALA A 527 0.29 3.38 -10.89
C ALA A 527 0.83 2.10 -11.59
N THR A 528 -0.06 1.52 -12.40
CA THR A 528 0.17 0.57 -13.52
C THR A 528 0.67 -0.84 -13.25
N GLY A 529 1.00 -1.23 -12.02
CA GLY A 529 1.62 -2.55 -11.76
C GLY A 529 0.74 -3.77 -11.46
N ASN A 530 -0.57 -3.83 -11.75
CA ASN A 530 -1.50 -4.91 -11.29
C ASN A 530 -1.79 -4.90 -9.76
N PRO A 531 -2.58 -3.94 -9.25
CA PRO A 531 -2.93 -3.86 -7.83
C PRO A 531 -3.91 -4.96 -7.39
N THR A 532 -3.96 -5.23 -6.08
CA THR A 532 -4.96 -6.14 -5.49
C THR A 532 -6.38 -5.68 -5.84
N PRO A 533 -7.23 -6.57 -6.39
CA PRO A 533 -8.60 -6.25 -6.80
C PRO A 533 -9.45 -5.63 -5.72
N ALA A 534 -9.99 -4.46 -6.01
CA ALA A 534 -10.80 -3.68 -5.08
C ALA A 534 -12.19 -3.42 -5.65
N PHE A 535 -13.19 -3.40 -4.77
CA PHE A 535 -14.60 -3.35 -5.14
C PHE A 535 -15.35 -2.37 -4.26
N ILE A 536 -16.46 -1.85 -4.80
CA ILE A 536 -17.43 -1.07 -4.04
C ILE A 536 -18.71 -1.88 -3.88
N MET A 537 -19.30 -1.84 -2.69
CA MET A 537 -20.65 -2.35 -2.43
C MET A 537 -21.44 -1.27 -1.73
N ARG A 538 -22.64 -0.98 -2.25
CA ARG A 538 -23.48 0.11 -1.75
C ARG A 538 -24.63 -0.40 -0.89
N ASN A 539 -25.10 0.47 -0.01
CA ASN A 539 -26.33 0.26 0.76
C ASN A 539 -26.33 -1.08 1.54
N VAL A 540 -25.26 -1.35 2.28
CA VAL A 540 -25.07 -2.57 3.06
C VAL A 540 -25.50 -2.34 4.51
N ASN A 541 -26.38 -3.19 5.02
CA ASN A 541 -26.82 -3.10 6.40
C ASN A 541 -25.80 -3.74 7.36
N VAL A 542 -25.38 -2.98 8.37
CA VAL A 542 -24.52 -3.49 9.45
C VAL A 542 -25.40 -4.21 10.47
N LYS A 543 -25.32 -5.53 10.58
CA LYS A 543 -26.12 -6.30 11.56
C LYS A 543 -25.44 -6.41 12.91
N ARG A 544 -24.12 -6.62 12.91
CA ARG A 544 -23.35 -6.76 14.14
C ARG A 544 -21.93 -6.25 13.95
N ILE A 545 -21.42 -5.59 14.97
CA ILE A 545 -20.03 -5.15 15.10
C ILE A 545 -19.42 -5.91 16.26
N THR A 546 -18.20 -6.43 16.08
CA THR A 546 -17.46 -7.15 17.11
C THR A 546 -16.00 -6.76 17.02
N HIS A 547 -15.33 -6.57 18.16
CA HIS A 547 -13.91 -6.24 18.19
C HIS A 547 -13.06 -7.45 18.52
N THR A 548 -11.85 -7.50 17.99
CA THR A 548 -10.85 -8.49 18.38
C THR A 548 -10.39 -8.26 19.81
N ARG A 549 -9.78 -9.27 20.43
CA ARG A 549 -9.38 -9.26 21.84
C ARG A 549 -8.39 -8.14 22.20
N ASP A 550 -7.58 -7.71 21.24
CA ASP A 550 -6.63 -6.61 21.34
C ASP A 550 -7.25 -5.23 21.03
N GLY A 551 -8.50 -5.18 20.58
CA GLY A 551 -9.26 -3.95 20.31
C GLY A 551 -8.90 -3.23 19.00
N ASN A 552 -7.90 -3.72 18.25
CA ASN A 552 -7.35 -3.03 17.08
C ASN A 552 -8.02 -3.39 15.75
N HIS A 553 -8.88 -4.40 15.73
CA HIS A 553 -9.56 -4.85 14.53
C HIS A 553 -11.06 -5.03 14.78
N THR A 554 -11.84 -4.78 13.74
CA THR A 554 -13.30 -4.89 13.76
C THR A 554 -13.77 -5.98 12.81
N ILE A 555 -14.67 -6.82 13.30
CA ILE A 555 -15.39 -7.85 12.55
C ILE A 555 -16.82 -7.37 12.36
N LEU A 556 -17.24 -7.26 11.10
CA LEU A 556 -18.57 -6.83 10.69
C LEU A 556 -19.37 -8.03 10.19
N GLN A 557 -20.60 -8.17 10.68
CA GLN A 557 -21.62 -9.01 10.04
C GLN A 557 -22.52 -8.10 9.22
N LEU A 558 -22.52 -8.33 7.92
CA LEU A 558 -23.11 -7.45 6.93
C LEU A 558 -24.23 -8.19 6.20
N GLU A 559 -25.26 -7.44 5.79
CA GLU A 559 -26.41 -7.98 5.08
C GLU A 559 -26.83 -7.05 3.93
N GLN A 560 -27.14 -7.64 2.79
CA GLN A 560 -27.70 -6.92 1.64
C GLN A 560 -28.65 -7.86 0.91
N ASN A 561 -29.90 -7.43 0.70
CA ASN A 561 -30.92 -8.19 -0.03
C ASN A 561 -31.12 -9.65 0.48
N GLY A 562 -31.03 -9.85 1.80
CA GLY A 562 -31.17 -11.14 2.46
C GLY A 562 -29.93 -12.05 2.42
N ALA A 563 -28.87 -11.66 1.73
CA ALA A 563 -27.56 -12.34 1.78
C ALA A 563 -26.74 -11.82 2.97
N PHE A 564 -25.80 -12.62 3.47
CA PHE A 564 -24.93 -12.27 4.60
C PHE A 564 -23.46 -12.51 4.26
N ILE A 565 -22.58 -11.64 4.75
CA ILE A 565 -21.14 -11.84 4.66
C ILE A 565 -20.41 -11.31 5.90
N THR A 566 -19.24 -11.89 6.16
CA THR A 566 -18.32 -11.39 7.19
C THR A 566 -17.29 -10.46 6.56
N GLY A 567 -17.17 -9.26 7.11
CA GLY A 567 -16.15 -8.28 6.74
C GLY A 567 -15.12 -8.09 7.84
N MET A 568 -13.84 -8.16 7.50
CA MET A 568 -12.73 -7.89 8.40
C MET A 568 -12.20 -6.47 8.13
N TYR A 569 -12.25 -5.61 9.13
CA TYR A 569 -11.74 -4.24 9.06
C TYR A 569 -10.52 -4.10 9.99
N TYR A 570 -9.34 -4.27 9.41
CA TYR A 570 -8.09 -4.27 10.17
C TYR A 570 -7.62 -2.84 10.50
N GLY A 571 -7.25 -2.61 11.76
CA GLY A 571 -6.62 -1.35 12.19
C GLY A 571 -7.64 -0.30 12.63
N VAL A 572 -8.92 -0.69 12.75
CA VAL A 572 -10.02 0.18 13.18
C VAL A 572 -10.67 -0.40 14.42
N GLY A 573 -10.56 0.33 15.53
CA GLY A 573 -11.16 -0.02 16.82
C GLY A 573 -12.58 0.53 17.01
N ALA A 574 -13.16 0.28 18.18
CA ALA A 574 -14.54 0.67 18.52
C ALA A 574 -14.82 2.17 18.43
N THR A 575 -13.85 3.01 18.77
CA THR A 575 -13.98 4.47 18.84
C THR A 575 -13.78 5.17 17.50
N GLU A 576 -13.33 4.45 16.48
CA GLU A 576 -12.98 5.00 15.17
C GLU A 576 -14.05 4.76 14.10
N LEU A 577 -15.04 3.92 14.42
CA LEU A 577 -16.15 3.62 13.52
C LEU A 577 -17.12 4.81 13.48
N GLY A 578 -17.32 5.35 12.28
CA GLY A 578 -18.30 6.41 12.02
C GLY A 578 -19.74 5.92 11.83
N PHE A 579 -20.05 4.68 12.22
CA PHE A 579 -21.34 4.03 12.05
C PHE A 579 -21.52 2.91 13.08
N GLU A 580 -22.76 2.45 13.23
CA GLU A 580 -23.16 1.46 14.24
C GLU A 580 -23.98 0.31 13.65
N ALA A 581 -24.25 -0.72 14.46
CA ALA A 581 -25.17 -1.79 14.06
C ALA A 581 -26.59 -1.23 13.83
N GLY A 582 -27.20 -1.56 12.70
CA GLY A 582 -28.47 -1.03 12.21
C GLY A 582 -28.31 0.05 11.14
N ASP A 583 -27.09 0.53 10.91
CA ASP A 583 -26.79 1.55 9.91
C ASP A 583 -26.63 0.93 8.52
N SER A 584 -26.90 1.72 7.48
CA SER A 584 -26.56 1.37 6.10
C SER A 584 -25.28 2.09 5.69
N ILE A 585 -24.34 1.34 5.14
CA ILE A 585 -23.00 1.81 4.76
C ILE A 585 -22.67 1.45 3.32
N ASP A 586 -21.83 2.25 2.69
CA ASP A 586 -21.07 1.86 1.52
C ASP A 586 -19.72 1.30 1.97
N LEU A 587 -19.19 0.34 1.21
CA LEU A 587 -17.93 -0.35 1.49
C LEU A 587 -16.98 -0.26 0.31
N PHE A 588 -15.70 -0.02 0.60
CA PHE A 588 -14.58 -0.27 -0.30
C PHE A 588 -13.77 -1.45 0.26
N PHE A 589 -13.63 -2.53 -0.51
CA PHE A 589 -13.12 -3.80 0.02
C PHE A 589 -12.36 -4.63 -1.02
N ASN A 590 -11.56 -5.59 -0.53
CA ASN A 590 -11.02 -6.69 -1.34
C ASN A 590 -11.77 -7.99 -1.01
N VAL A 591 -11.79 -8.94 -1.94
CA VAL A 591 -12.35 -10.29 -1.74
C VAL A 591 -11.23 -11.25 -1.32
N GLU A 592 -11.50 -12.12 -0.35
CA GLU A 592 -10.56 -13.15 0.12
C GLU A 592 -11.26 -14.49 0.35
N ILE A 593 -10.52 -15.59 0.14
CA ILE A 593 -10.95 -16.93 0.56
C ILE A 593 -10.36 -17.23 1.94
N ASN A 594 -11.24 -17.38 2.92
CA ASN A 594 -10.87 -17.82 4.26
C ASN A 594 -10.86 -19.36 4.31
N ASP A 595 -9.70 -19.97 4.54
CA ASP A 595 -9.55 -21.40 4.85
C ASP A 595 -9.36 -21.56 6.37
N TYR A 596 -10.44 -21.94 7.06
CA TYR A 596 -10.39 -22.20 8.50
C TYR A 596 -10.93 -23.60 8.80
N LYS A 597 -10.10 -24.44 9.43
CA LYS A 597 -10.44 -25.84 9.77
C LYS A 597 -10.92 -26.65 8.55
N ASN A 598 -10.33 -26.43 7.38
CA ASN A 598 -10.71 -27.04 6.09
C ASN A 598 -12.11 -26.64 5.58
N LEU A 599 -12.71 -25.58 6.11
CA LEU A 599 -13.91 -24.95 5.56
C LEU A 599 -13.48 -23.67 4.83
N CYS A 600 -13.60 -23.68 3.50
CA CYS A 600 -13.37 -22.51 2.67
C CYS A 600 -14.65 -21.66 2.62
N SER A 601 -14.53 -20.38 2.91
CA SER A 601 -15.64 -19.42 2.82
C SER A 601 -15.15 -18.13 2.18
N VAL A 602 -16.06 -17.42 1.50
CA VAL A 602 -15.77 -16.08 0.98
C VAL A 602 -15.90 -15.08 2.12
N GLN A 603 -14.90 -14.21 2.26
CA GLN A 603 -14.93 -13.07 3.16
C GLN A 603 -14.50 -11.81 2.42
N ILE A 604 -14.75 -10.64 3.03
CA ILE A 604 -14.24 -9.38 2.52
C ILE A 604 -13.27 -8.73 3.50
N ILE A 605 -12.24 -8.09 2.97
CA ILE A 605 -11.33 -7.23 3.73
C ILE A 605 -11.72 -5.78 3.47
N VAL A 606 -12.33 -5.14 4.46
CA VAL A 606 -12.75 -3.74 4.39
C VAL A 606 -11.53 -2.84 4.46
N LYS A 607 -11.40 -1.93 3.49
CA LYS A 607 -10.34 -0.90 3.44
C LYS A 607 -10.88 0.48 3.78
N ASP A 608 -12.14 0.73 3.47
CA ASP A 608 -12.83 1.94 3.85
C ASP A 608 -14.34 1.69 3.93
N ALA A 609 -15.02 2.46 4.78
CA ALA A 609 -16.46 2.35 4.99
C ALA A 609 -17.03 3.71 5.38
N ARG A 610 -18.18 4.06 4.83
CA ARG A 610 -18.88 5.33 5.11
C ARG A 610 -20.39 5.09 5.17
N LEU A 611 -21.12 5.95 5.89
CA LEU A 611 -22.59 5.92 5.84
C LEU A 611 -23.04 6.08 4.39
N ALA A 612 -23.99 5.25 3.97
CA ALA A 612 -24.54 5.31 2.62
C ALA A 612 -25.27 6.65 2.42
N GLN A 613 -25.08 7.29 1.27
CA GLN A 613 -25.66 8.60 1.01
C GLN A 613 -27.18 8.57 1.09
N ASP A 614 -27.83 7.55 0.51
CA ASP A 614 -29.27 7.35 0.59
C ASP A 614 -29.76 7.29 2.04
N PHE A 615 -29.01 6.63 2.91
CA PHE A 615 -29.32 6.53 4.33
C PHE A 615 -29.17 7.87 5.06
N VAL A 616 -28.11 8.61 4.76
CA VAL A 616 -27.92 9.98 5.28
C VAL A 616 -29.04 10.90 4.82
N ASP A 617 -29.46 10.80 3.56
CA ASP A 617 -30.53 11.60 2.98
C ASP A 617 -31.88 11.28 3.60
N VAL A 618 -32.18 9.99 3.85
CA VAL A 618 -33.37 9.58 4.61
C VAL A 618 -33.39 10.22 6.00
N ILE A 619 -32.29 10.15 6.75
CA ILE A 619 -32.19 10.77 8.09
C ILE A 619 -32.40 12.29 8.00
N ASN A 620 -31.76 12.95 7.03
CA ASN A 620 -31.88 14.40 6.86
C ASN A 620 -33.31 14.81 6.46
N ASN A 621 -33.98 14.01 5.64
CA ASN A 621 -35.37 14.24 5.27
C ASN A 621 -36.32 14.04 6.46
N GLU A 622 -36.11 13.01 7.28
CA GLU A 622 -36.89 12.80 8.52
C GLU A 622 -36.70 13.97 9.50
N LYS A 623 -35.47 14.46 9.67
CA LYS A 623 -35.15 15.64 10.50
C LYS A 623 -35.87 16.89 9.99
N ARG A 624 -35.75 17.17 8.68
CA ARG A 624 -36.43 18.30 8.05
C ARG A 624 -37.94 18.19 8.20
N ARG A 625 -38.51 17.00 7.99
CA ARG A 625 -39.95 16.76 8.15
C ARG A 625 -40.42 17.00 9.59
N TYR A 626 -39.64 16.57 10.58
CA TYR A 626 -39.92 16.87 11.98
C TYR A 626 -39.92 18.38 12.26
N ASP A 627 -38.94 19.12 11.75
CA ASP A 627 -38.85 20.57 11.95
C ASP A 627 -39.99 21.33 11.26
N GLU A 628 -40.37 20.94 10.05
CA GLU A 628 -41.54 21.47 9.34
C GLU A 628 -42.82 21.34 10.18
N ILE A 629 -43.09 20.13 10.69
CA ILE A 629 -44.28 19.87 11.52
C ILE A 629 -44.19 20.64 12.84
N ARG A 630 -43.00 20.69 13.45
CA ARG A 630 -42.77 21.47 14.68
C ARG A 630 -43.10 22.95 14.48
N GLN A 631 -42.79 23.50 13.31
CA GLN A 631 -43.03 24.91 12.96
C GLN A 631 -44.47 25.21 12.57
N GLY A 632 -45.32 24.21 12.36
CA GLY A 632 -46.73 24.44 12.02
C GLY A 632 -47.22 23.69 10.77
N GLY A 633 -46.34 23.00 10.05
CA GLY A 633 -46.70 22.28 8.82
C GLY A 633 -47.77 21.20 9.04
N GLU A 634 -48.61 21.01 8.03
CA GLU A 634 -49.61 19.94 7.99
C GLU A 634 -48.98 18.59 7.56
N PHE A 635 -49.59 17.50 8.00
CA PHE A 635 -49.19 16.14 7.62
C PHE A 635 -50.41 15.23 7.49
N LEU A 636 -50.25 14.14 6.74
CA LEU A 636 -51.32 13.17 6.50
C LEU A 636 -51.36 12.12 7.61
N SER A 637 -52.56 11.62 7.92
CA SER A 637 -52.75 10.49 8.85
C SER A 637 -51.93 9.26 8.46
N ALA A 638 -51.71 9.05 7.16
CA ALA A 638 -50.89 7.98 6.60
C ALA A 638 -49.40 8.06 7.01
N GLU A 639 -48.88 9.24 7.37
CA GLU A 639 -47.51 9.41 7.87
C GLU A 639 -47.33 8.87 9.30
N ARG A 640 -48.43 8.47 9.97
CA ARG A 640 -48.46 7.87 11.32
C ARG A 640 -47.64 8.67 12.33
N ILE A 641 -47.78 9.99 12.37
CA ILE A 641 -46.94 10.86 13.23
C ILE A 641 -47.53 11.04 14.63
N ILE A 642 -48.85 10.95 14.77
CA ILE A 642 -49.54 11.09 16.06
C ILE A 642 -49.22 9.85 16.91
N PRO A 643 -48.54 10.00 18.08
CA PRO A 643 -48.26 8.87 18.95
C PRO A 643 -49.53 8.40 19.67
N ASP A 644 -49.69 7.09 19.80
CA ASP A 644 -50.75 6.48 20.59
C ASP A 644 -50.26 6.02 21.98
N ARG A 645 -51.17 5.47 22.79
CA ARG A 645 -50.84 5.01 24.14
C ARG A 645 -49.80 3.88 24.16
N ASN A 646 -49.77 3.04 23.14
CA ASN A 646 -48.78 1.96 23.01
C ASN A 646 -47.39 2.54 22.74
N ASP A 647 -47.29 3.54 21.85
CA ASP A 647 -46.05 4.27 21.56
C ASP A 647 -45.44 4.85 22.84
N PHE A 648 -46.24 5.56 23.65
CA PHE A 648 -45.79 6.10 24.94
C PHE A 648 -45.32 5.01 25.91
N ALA A 649 -46.07 3.90 26.01
CA ALA A 649 -45.72 2.81 26.91
C ALA A 649 -44.40 2.14 26.52
N ARG A 650 -44.16 1.94 25.23
CA ARG A 650 -42.94 1.34 24.68
C ARG A 650 -41.72 2.22 24.98
N VAL A 651 -41.78 3.51 24.64
CA VAL A 651 -40.67 4.44 24.87
C VAL A 651 -40.41 4.62 26.37
N TYR A 652 -41.45 4.79 27.19
CA TYR A 652 -41.29 4.91 28.65
C TYR A 652 -40.68 3.66 29.27
N THR A 653 -41.09 2.46 28.84
CA THR A 653 -40.55 1.19 29.36
C THR A 653 -39.07 1.06 29.02
N MET A 654 -38.68 1.44 27.80
CA MET A 654 -37.28 1.46 27.38
C MET A 654 -36.47 2.45 28.22
N LEU A 655 -36.89 3.73 28.31
CA LEU A 655 -36.18 4.74 29.11
C LEU A 655 -36.05 4.30 30.58
N ARG A 656 -37.12 3.74 31.16
CA ARG A 656 -37.08 3.23 32.54
C ARG A 656 -36.09 2.08 32.73
N ARG A 657 -35.99 1.18 31.75
CA ARG A 657 -35.04 0.05 31.79
C ARG A 657 -33.61 0.56 31.68
N GLU A 658 -33.33 1.42 30.71
CA GLU A 658 -31.98 1.95 30.48
C GLU A 658 -31.50 2.81 31.64
N TYR A 659 -32.36 3.69 32.18
CA TYR A 659 -32.02 4.49 33.35
C TYR A 659 -31.71 3.61 34.59
N ARG A 660 -32.45 2.51 34.80
CA ARG A 660 -32.16 1.54 35.86
C ARG A 660 -30.83 0.82 35.68
N ASN A 661 -30.40 0.63 34.44
CA ASN A 661 -29.11 0.02 34.10
C ASN A 661 -27.95 1.02 34.20
N GLY A 662 -28.21 2.28 34.61
CA GLY A 662 -27.21 3.35 34.69
C GLY A 662 -27.02 4.12 33.38
N ASN A 663 -27.77 3.81 32.34
CA ASN A 663 -27.70 4.47 31.03
C ASN A 663 -28.65 5.68 31.01
N GLY A 664 -28.23 6.79 31.60
CA GLY A 664 -29.00 8.05 31.62
C GLY A 664 -28.75 8.98 30.44
N ILE A 665 -27.84 8.61 29.53
CA ILE A 665 -27.52 9.35 28.31
C ILE A 665 -27.50 8.34 27.16
N LEU A 666 -28.29 8.58 26.13
CA LEU A 666 -28.34 7.77 24.92
C LEU A 666 -28.58 8.65 23.70
N ASP A 667 -28.09 8.25 22.54
CA ASP A 667 -28.50 8.84 21.28
C ASP A 667 -29.88 8.32 20.86
N LEU A 668 -30.61 9.15 20.10
CA LEU A 668 -31.97 8.88 19.66
C LEU A 668 -32.06 7.61 18.80
N LYS A 669 -31.02 7.31 18.00
CA LYS A 669 -31.01 6.16 17.11
C LYS A 669 -30.90 4.87 17.90
N GLY A 670 -30.01 4.82 18.89
CA GLY A 670 -29.91 3.76 19.89
C GLY A 670 -31.22 3.55 20.63
N MET A 671 -31.87 4.64 21.08
CA MET A 671 -33.20 4.57 21.70
C MET A 671 -34.26 3.96 20.77
N MET A 672 -34.33 4.42 19.51
CA MET A 672 -35.28 3.91 18.52
C MET A 672 -35.05 2.43 18.22
N ARG A 673 -33.78 1.99 18.09
CA ARG A 673 -33.45 0.57 17.91
C ARG A 673 -33.98 -0.26 19.09
N LEU A 674 -33.73 0.16 20.32
CA LEU A 674 -34.19 -0.55 21.52
C LEU A 674 -35.72 -0.67 21.60
N VAL A 675 -36.44 0.32 21.06
CA VAL A 675 -37.91 0.34 21.05
C VAL A 675 -38.52 -0.43 19.88
N ASN A 676 -37.84 -0.50 18.73
CA ASN A 676 -38.35 -1.12 17.50
C ASN A 676 -37.86 -2.57 17.28
N ASN A 677 -36.95 -3.11 18.10
CA ASN A 677 -36.23 -4.37 17.87
C ASN A 677 -37.10 -5.65 17.69
N THR A 678 -38.40 -5.63 18.01
CA THR A 678 -39.23 -6.86 18.09
C THR A 678 -40.68 -6.69 17.61
N GLU A 679 -41.05 -5.58 16.97
CA GLU A 679 -42.47 -5.24 16.73
C GLU A 679 -42.79 -5.09 15.25
N GLU A 680 -44.01 -5.48 14.85
CA GLU A 680 -44.51 -5.31 13.47
C GLU A 680 -44.71 -3.84 13.10
N GLU A 681 -45.03 -2.97 14.07
CA GLU A 681 -45.24 -1.54 13.84
C GLU A 681 -44.13 -0.68 14.47
N GLN A 682 -43.33 -0.06 13.60
CA GLN A 682 -42.18 0.75 13.99
C GLN A 682 -42.59 2.19 14.33
N ILE A 683 -41.96 2.75 15.38
CA ILE A 683 -42.05 4.17 15.70
C ILE A 683 -41.04 4.92 14.82
N ASN A 684 -41.52 5.77 13.91
CA ASN A 684 -40.66 6.60 13.05
C ASN A 684 -40.00 7.77 13.82
N TYR A 685 -38.98 8.38 13.22
CA TYR A 685 -38.17 9.45 13.84
C TYR A 685 -39.03 10.58 14.41
N THR A 686 -39.94 11.12 13.59
CA THR A 686 -40.79 12.25 13.95
C THR A 686 -41.70 11.90 15.13
N LYS A 687 -42.40 10.76 15.05
CA LYS A 687 -43.27 10.25 16.12
C LYS A 687 -42.48 10.07 17.42
N PHE A 688 -41.28 9.48 17.36
CA PHE A 688 -40.44 9.24 18.52
C PHE A 688 -40.02 10.54 19.21
N LYS A 689 -39.58 11.56 18.45
CA LYS A 689 -39.25 12.88 18.99
C LYS A 689 -40.46 13.53 19.68
N TYR A 690 -41.66 13.40 19.11
CA TYR A 690 -42.87 13.88 19.78
C TYR A 690 -43.16 13.13 21.07
N VAL A 691 -42.97 11.81 21.12
CA VAL A 691 -43.11 11.04 22.36
C VAL A 691 -42.16 11.57 23.45
N LEU A 692 -40.87 11.74 23.15
CA LEU A 692 -39.91 12.29 24.11
C LEU A 692 -40.33 13.67 24.61
N ARG A 693 -40.72 14.58 23.70
CA ARG A 693 -41.16 15.94 24.06
C ARG A 693 -42.42 15.95 24.92
N ILE A 694 -43.37 15.08 24.64
CA ILE A 694 -44.62 14.98 25.40
C ILE A 694 -44.38 14.36 26.78
N LEU A 695 -43.51 13.34 26.88
CA LEU A 695 -43.09 12.78 28.18
C LEU A 695 -42.41 13.84 29.06
N ASN A 696 -41.59 14.70 28.46
CA ASN A 696 -40.94 15.82 29.13
C ASN A 696 -41.94 16.92 29.53
N GLU A 697 -42.83 17.34 28.63
CA GLU A 697 -43.87 18.35 28.90
C GLU A 697 -44.75 17.95 30.09
N LEU A 698 -45.10 16.67 30.16
CA LEU A 698 -45.95 16.11 31.22
C LEU A 698 -45.19 15.77 32.50
N LYS A 699 -43.87 16.02 32.54
CA LYS A 699 -42.98 15.69 33.67
C LYS A 699 -43.04 14.22 34.07
N ILE A 700 -43.23 13.34 33.10
CA ILE A 700 -43.20 11.88 33.29
C ILE A 700 -41.74 11.40 33.32
N CYS A 701 -40.91 11.99 32.47
CA CYS A 701 -39.46 11.86 32.46
C CYS A 701 -38.86 13.26 32.32
N ASP A 702 -37.73 13.52 32.96
CA ASP A 702 -36.95 14.73 32.66
C ASP A 702 -36.03 14.39 31.50
N ILE A 703 -36.21 15.05 30.35
CA ILE A 703 -35.48 14.74 29.11
C ILE A 703 -34.87 16.03 28.55
N GLU A 704 -33.57 16.02 28.30
CA GLU A 704 -32.81 17.13 27.75
C GLU A 704 -31.99 16.67 26.54
N GLU A 705 -32.08 17.40 25.43
CA GLU A 705 -31.24 17.19 24.25
C GLU A 705 -29.91 17.93 24.47
N LEU A 706 -28.80 17.18 24.57
CA LEU A 706 -27.48 17.74 24.84
C LEU A 706 -26.85 18.32 23.55
N ASN A 707 -26.83 17.53 22.48
CA ASN A 707 -26.36 17.90 21.15
C ASN A 707 -26.75 16.83 20.12
N ASN A 708 -27.05 17.21 18.87
CA ASN A 708 -27.20 16.30 17.72
C ASN A 708 -27.90 14.96 18.02
N ASP A 709 -29.14 14.99 18.51
CA ASP A 709 -29.92 13.79 18.87
C ASP A 709 -29.37 12.95 20.05
N ILE A 710 -28.41 13.45 20.83
CA ILE A 710 -28.01 12.87 22.12
C ILE A 710 -28.90 13.42 23.22
N TYR A 711 -29.55 12.52 23.96
CA TYR A 711 -30.49 12.87 25.02
C TYR A 711 -29.97 12.38 26.37
N SER A 712 -29.98 13.27 27.36
CA SER A 712 -29.97 12.87 28.76
C SER A 712 -31.41 12.72 29.25
N PHE A 713 -31.66 11.72 30.08
CA PHE A 713 -32.97 11.51 30.65
C PHE A 713 -32.92 10.92 32.07
N SER A 714 -33.90 11.29 32.87
CA SER A 714 -34.16 10.67 34.18
C SER A 714 -35.61 10.25 34.31
N VAL A 715 -35.85 9.13 34.99
CA VAL A 715 -37.19 8.55 35.13
C VAL A 715 -37.62 8.58 36.60
N SER A 716 -38.68 9.32 36.88
CA SER A 716 -39.29 9.38 38.21
C SER A 716 -40.06 8.10 38.54
N PHE A 717 -39.57 7.30 39.48
CA PHE A 717 -40.16 6.00 39.83
C PHE A 717 -41.51 6.06 40.56
N ASN A 718 -41.95 7.26 41.00
CA ASN A 718 -43.19 7.52 41.75
C ASN A 718 -44.19 8.40 40.98
N ALA A 719 -44.24 8.30 39.65
CA ALA A 719 -45.17 9.11 38.86
C ALA A 719 -46.64 8.73 39.11
N THR A 720 -47.46 9.69 39.56
CA THR A 720 -48.92 9.60 39.52
C THR A 720 -49.40 9.34 38.10
N LYS A 721 -50.43 8.49 37.93
CA LYS A 721 -51.03 8.16 36.63
C LYS A 721 -51.44 9.45 35.90
N THR A 722 -50.66 9.83 34.89
CA THR A 722 -50.80 11.10 34.17
C THR A 722 -51.59 10.88 32.88
N ASN A 723 -52.56 11.76 32.60
CA ASN A 723 -53.35 11.70 31.38
C ASN A 723 -52.58 12.39 30.25
N ILE A 724 -52.16 11.61 29.25
CA ILE A 724 -51.37 12.05 28.09
C ILE A 724 -52.11 13.12 27.26
N GLU A 725 -53.45 13.07 27.22
CA GLU A 725 -54.28 14.03 26.48
C GLU A 725 -54.22 15.47 27.03
N LYS A 726 -53.61 15.68 28.21
CA LYS A 726 -53.36 17.03 28.74
C LYS A 726 -52.24 17.76 28.01
N SER A 727 -51.38 17.06 27.27
CA SER A 727 -50.27 17.64 26.53
C SER A 727 -50.76 18.68 25.52
N SER A 728 -50.19 19.88 25.58
CA SER A 728 -50.42 20.91 24.58
C SER A 728 -49.75 20.55 23.26
N ILE A 729 -48.60 19.87 23.31
CA ILE A 729 -47.87 19.38 22.13
C ILE A 729 -48.71 18.34 21.37
N LEU A 730 -49.30 17.35 22.06
CA LEU A 730 -50.14 16.34 21.43
C LEU A 730 -51.40 16.94 20.80
N ARG A 731 -52.06 17.89 21.49
CA ARG A 731 -53.23 18.59 20.94
C ARG A 731 -52.89 19.40 19.70
N LYS A 732 -51.76 20.12 19.70
CA LYS A 732 -51.26 20.84 18.52
C LYS A 732 -50.97 19.86 17.38
N LEU A 733 -50.29 18.75 17.67
CA LEU A 733 -49.97 17.73 16.66
C LEU A 733 -51.24 17.14 16.02
N LYS A 734 -52.26 16.82 16.83
CA LYS A 734 -53.56 16.35 16.32
C LYS A 734 -54.25 17.37 15.42
N SER A 735 -54.12 18.68 15.71
CA SER A 735 -54.71 19.74 14.89
C SER A 735 -54.02 19.96 13.54
N GLN A 736 -52.78 19.50 13.38
CA GLN A 736 -52.00 19.58 12.14
C GLN A 736 -52.20 18.38 11.22
N CYS A 737 -52.91 17.35 11.68
CA CYS A 737 -53.17 16.14 10.93
C CYS A 737 -54.42 16.32 10.05
N SER A 738 -54.27 16.05 8.75
CA SER A 738 -55.36 16.10 7.78
C SER A 738 -55.78 14.70 7.34
N ASP A 739 -57.09 14.43 7.34
CA ASP A 739 -57.72 13.22 6.78
C ASP A 739 -58.10 13.37 5.30
N ARG A 740 -57.73 14.49 4.66
CA ARG A 740 -58.06 14.71 3.23
C ARG A 740 -57.20 13.80 2.36
N VAL A 741 -57.78 12.67 1.95
CA VAL A 741 -57.42 11.98 0.71
C VAL A 741 -57.62 12.99 -0.43
N HIS A 742 -56.54 13.60 -0.93
CA HIS A 742 -56.59 14.25 -2.24
C HIS A 742 -56.83 13.16 -3.28
N LYS A 743 -58.10 12.95 -3.64
CA LYS A 743 -58.46 12.47 -4.97
C LYS A 743 -58.09 13.59 -5.93
N ASP A 744 -56.85 13.62 -6.42
CA ASP A 744 -56.46 14.31 -7.66
C ASP A 744 -55.03 13.88 -8.03
N ALA A 745 -54.94 12.73 -8.70
CA ALA A 745 -53.93 12.37 -9.71
C ALA A 745 -54.37 11.03 -10.34
N GLN A 746 -55.11 11.13 -11.45
CA GLN A 746 -55.18 10.09 -12.47
C GLN A 746 -54.10 10.37 -13.50
#